data_AF-A0A817SS83-F1
#
_entry.id   AF-A0A817SS83-F1
#
_cell.length_a   1.000
_cell.length_b   1.000
_cell.length_c   1.000
_cell.angle_alpha   90.00
_cell.angle_beta   90.00
_cell.angle_gamma   90.00
#
_symmetry.space_group_name_H-M   'P 1'
#
loop_
_entity.id
_entity.type
_entity.pdbx_description
1 polymer ?
#
loop_
_entity_poly.entity_id
_entity_poly.type
_entity_poly.pdbx_seq_one_letter_code
_entity_poly.pdbx_strand_id
1 'polypeptide(L)'
;NCPPRMLPYPHHFVTSNNIDIDLRLYNNDLQTKLTSIISTLLSGNTPKNWFNTTKRRLINQYKNEQNELGLSKEEVAKRVQTQLNIEYVERAFETIENSDEIEELSPSLGRLLVSQARSILTMKSVVQNLNDDLEKHLKMIREKLIREHPIKSKIHRWIESKLFEERRNYILQHQWDAHQLSIDQCKALGNQQAAYFIQRDFIFRKDHELILRCNLKSPIEPSKTIECSRSIWLPKYWIVERTYPLPTERIPTVFAKHTYTSEQEESQRRLIDSNPYAKYNLQRKITYSTTTRYPFWRWKLFALRTYCWLLNAIYTFCLVLPFASPVRFRALLSPRPFRPDYKFNRDDLKLHEDPSSKTETFISRLAALWNHVRQSRQKFERAPDRAKGFVGTVAICTVYPVSCVLLSTGSFILGALSPIWMPILTLLFHIVQILVYDANSAGEYGRKFFCLINILITDFLLCGIVQPILVLIALVFSPITSLLILIYALLHRFAGGLYDIIVFKLIIKRLARIPAHDTFLARRIAGPGLAAQYFYQVSSPEVLAALESLIEQKELKIYRSYIEEILMKPINEYRQFFNAAFEPFSAQIQITDSPSVYSRMNDVVNKHIQNLKTAIDKRNDLLQIHHGHQHDRIRLTEADLTAVLIEGTQLVEKWYPKQILSYLNKDETEKFWNDYDLEENDWFGLASKLLQELFCRDFLTPLEQTDVCYSLKVDHITLSKYAHMIHSANLHDDLDVVTSVYLPGTSYTINYPSFNQDIFNPNRCILDISTDYSGKHRVKAYGRVHRFFNHQGNYLKHVKNLSKFIDCTSITCHFSTPIQLPDVIYVNVIIFNRDNNNSITTTSNKNISLQDILQLIAYNKKFHDEPMLPINSSRISSPTTMNNMTHKDLV
;
A
#
# COMPACT_ATOMS: atom_id res chain seq x y z
N ASN A 1 -32.92 11.73 -16.71
CA ASN A 1 -31.94 11.38 -17.75
C ASN A 1 -30.78 10.63 -17.13
N CYS A 2 -30.87 9.30 -17.07
CA CYS A 2 -29.71 8.46 -16.75
C CYS A 2 -28.62 8.69 -17.81
N PRO A 3 -27.33 8.71 -17.44
CA PRO A 3 -26.27 8.75 -18.42
C PRO A 3 -26.37 7.49 -19.32
N PRO A 4 -26.03 7.60 -20.61
CA PRO A 4 -26.07 6.45 -21.51
C PRO A 4 -25.13 5.36 -20.97
N ARG A 5 -25.61 4.11 -20.94
CA ARG A 5 -24.78 2.92 -20.73
C ARG A 5 -23.58 3.02 -21.67
N MET A 6 -22.37 3.10 -21.11
CA MET A 6 -21.14 3.06 -21.90
C MET A 6 -21.12 1.75 -22.71
N LEU A 7 -20.82 1.85 -24.01
CA LEU A 7 -20.56 0.68 -24.86
C LEU A 7 -19.39 -0.12 -24.25
N PRO A 8 -19.42 -1.46 -24.26
CA PRO A 8 -18.32 -2.28 -23.76
C PRO A 8 -17.04 -1.96 -24.54
N TYR A 9 -15.95 -1.72 -23.80
CA TYR A 9 -14.65 -1.41 -24.37
C TYR A 9 -14.12 -2.57 -25.24
N PRO A 10 -13.44 -2.32 -26.37
CA PRO A 10 -12.74 -3.37 -27.09
C PRO A 10 -11.59 -3.92 -26.21
N HIS A 11 -11.56 -5.23 -25.97
CA HIS A 11 -10.54 -5.89 -25.15
C HIS A 11 -9.47 -6.63 -25.97
N HIS A 12 -9.69 -6.77 -27.28
CA HIS A 12 -8.74 -7.37 -28.22
C HIS A 12 -8.00 -6.28 -28.99
N PHE A 13 -6.67 -6.39 -29.04
CA PHE A 13 -5.79 -5.44 -29.70
C PHE A 13 -4.75 -6.20 -30.52
N VAL A 14 -4.50 -5.75 -31.74
CA VAL A 14 -3.41 -6.29 -32.56
C VAL A 14 -2.28 -5.27 -32.56
N THR A 15 -1.09 -5.71 -32.18
CA THR A 15 0.13 -4.88 -32.25
C THR A 15 0.58 -4.68 -33.69
N SER A 16 1.47 -3.70 -33.90
CA SER A 16 2.17 -3.48 -35.18
C SER A 16 2.92 -4.72 -35.69
N ASN A 17 3.31 -5.63 -34.79
CA ASN A 17 3.97 -6.91 -35.09
C ASN A 17 2.98 -8.08 -35.30
N ASN A 18 1.68 -7.82 -35.50
CA ASN A 18 0.62 -8.82 -35.65
C ASN A 18 0.46 -9.80 -34.45
N ILE A 19 0.90 -9.41 -33.25
CA ILE A 19 0.63 -10.16 -32.02
C ILE A 19 -0.75 -9.73 -31.51
N ASP A 20 -1.65 -10.70 -31.32
CA ASP A 20 -2.96 -10.50 -30.69
C ASP A 20 -2.81 -10.39 -29.17
N ILE A 21 -3.35 -9.33 -28.59
CA ILE A 21 -3.30 -9.00 -27.17
C ILE A 21 -4.72 -8.98 -26.65
N ASP A 22 -4.99 -9.88 -25.71
CA ASP A 22 -6.26 -9.96 -25.02
C ASP A 22 -6.17 -9.40 -23.61
N LEU A 23 -6.90 -8.31 -23.34
CA LEU A 23 -6.93 -7.62 -22.06
C LEU A 23 -8.20 -7.90 -21.23
N ARG A 24 -9.00 -8.92 -21.59
CA ARG A 24 -10.23 -9.27 -20.85
C ARG A 24 -9.97 -9.54 -19.36
N LEU A 25 -8.82 -10.12 -19.01
CA LEU A 25 -8.45 -10.44 -17.62
C LEU A 25 -8.23 -9.21 -16.73
N TYR A 26 -8.08 -8.00 -17.27
CA TYR A 26 -7.90 -6.78 -16.46
C TYR A 26 -9.22 -6.20 -15.95
N ASN A 27 -10.38 -6.73 -16.38
CA ASN A 27 -11.69 -6.29 -15.91
C ASN A 27 -11.98 -6.86 -14.51
N ASN A 28 -12.15 -5.98 -13.52
CA ASN A 28 -12.42 -6.35 -12.13
C ASN A 28 -13.74 -7.13 -11.95
N ASP A 29 -14.78 -6.82 -12.74
CA ASP A 29 -16.09 -7.48 -12.63
C ASP A 29 -16.04 -8.92 -13.15
N LEU A 30 -15.24 -9.18 -14.19
CA LEU A 30 -14.99 -10.54 -14.68
C LEU A 30 -14.08 -11.31 -13.71
N GLN A 31 -13.03 -10.67 -13.19
CA GLN A 31 -12.11 -11.30 -12.24
C GLN A 31 -12.79 -11.78 -10.97
N THR A 32 -13.70 -10.99 -10.38
CA THR A 32 -14.42 -11.42 -9.17
C THR A 32 -15.25 -12.69 -9.39
N LYS A 33 -15.96 -12.79 -10.53
CA LYS A 33 -16.71 -14.00 -10.91
C LYS A 33 -15.81 -15.20 -11.18
N LEU A 34 -14.67 -14.97 -11.86
CA LEU A 34 -13.69 -16.02 -12.13
C LEU A 34 -13.04 -16.55 -10.85
N THR A 35 -12.72 -15.67 -9.89
CA THR A 35 -12.12 -16.12 -8.61
C THR A 35 -13.04 -17.06 -7.83
N SER A 36 -14.36 -16.83 -7.82
CA SER A 36 -15.31 -17.77 -7.20
C SER A 36 -15.35 -19.11 -7.92
N ILE A 37 -15.40 -19.12 -9.25
CA ILE A 37 -15.46 -20.34 -10.06
C ILE A 37 -14.16 -21.15 -9.97
N ILE A 38 -13.00 -20.48 -10.00
CA ILE A 38 -11.71 -21.13 -9.82
C ILE A 38 -11.61 -21.75 -8.43
N SER A 39 -12.14 -21.09 -7.39
CA SER A 39 -12.12 -21.62 -6.02
C SER A 39 -12.97 -22.88 -5.86
N THR A 40 -14.13 -22.97 -6.54
CA THR A 40 -14.98 -24.16 -6.55
C THR A 40 -14.36 -25.29 -7.37
N LEU A 41 -13.81 -24.99 -8.55
CA LEU A 41 -13.17 -25.99 -9.41
C LEU A 41 -11.93 -26.64 -8.76
N LEU A 42 -11.07 -25.84 -8.10
CA LEU A 42 -9.86 -26.34 -7.45
C LEU A 42 -10.16 -27.15 -6.17
N SER A 43 -11.26 -26.85 -5.47
CA SER A 43 -11.67 -27.58 -4.26
C SER A 43 -12.51 -28.84 -4.56
N GLY A 44 -13.29 -28.84 -5.64
CA GLY A 44 -14.22 -29.92 -5.97
C GLY A 44 -13.67 -31.06 -6.84
N ASN A 45 -12.75 -30.77 -7.78
CA ASN A 45 -12.44 -31.69 -8.89
C ASN A 45 -11.04 -32.34 -8.87
N THR A 46 -10.27 -32.21 -7.79
CA THR A 46 -9.02 -32.98 -7.68
C THR A 46 -9.36 -34.41 -7.20
N PRO A 47 -8.98 -35.48 -7.94
CA PRO A 47 -9.38 -36.83 -7.58
C PRO A 47 -8.86 -37.21 -6.20
N LYS A 48 -9.78 -37.52 -5.28
CA LYS A 48 -9.54 -37.76 -3.84
C LYS A 48 -8.43 -38.78 -3.53
N ASN A 49 -8.10 -39.69 -4.46
CA ASN A 49 -7.08 -40.74 -4.30
C ASN A 49 -5.77 -40.52 -5.09
N TRP A 50 -5.65 -39.45 -5.89
CA TRP A 50 -4.45 -39.20 -6.69
C TRP A 50 -3.23 -38.91 -5.81
N PHE A 51 -3.37 -38.07 -4.79
CA PHE A 51 -2.24 -37.58 -4.00
C PHE A 51 -1.52 -38.73 -3.29
N ASN A 52 -2.26 -39.63 -2.65
CA ASN A 52 -1.70 -40.76 -1.93
C ASN A 52 -1.06 -41.79 -2.86
N THR A 53 -1.67 -42.05 -4.01
CA THR A 53 -1.12 -42.99 -5.01
C THR A 53 0.15 -42.46 -5.67
N THR A 54 0.17 -41.19 -6.07
CA THR A 54 1.37 -40.57 -6.68
C THR A 54 2.47 -40.32 -5.66
N LYS A 55 2.16 -39.92 -4.42
CA LYS A 55 3.12 -39.83 -3.31
C LYS A 55 3.80 -41.17 -3.07
N ARG A 56 3.04 -42.28 -2.97
CA ARG A 56 3.61 -43.63 -2.78
C ARG A 56 4.52 -44.03 -3.96
N ARG A 57 4.09 -43.77 -5.20
CA ARG A 57 4.90 -44.01 -6.42
C ARG A 57 6.23 -43.24 -6.39
N LEU A 58 6.18 -41.93 -6.12
CA LEU A 58 7.35 -41.06 -6.11
C LEU A 58 8.30 -41.37 -4.96
N ILE A 59 7.79 -41.68 -3.77
CA ILE A 59 8.62 -42.10 -2.64
C ILE A 59 9.36 -43.39 -2.98
N ASN A 60 8.71 -44.37 -3.62
CA ASN A 60 9.39 -45.61 -4.01
C ASN A 60 10.44 -45.37 -5.11
N GLN A 61 10.16 -44.50 -6.09
CA GLN A 61 11.12 -44.13 -7.11
C GLN A 61 12.36 -43.43 -6.52
N TYR A 62 12.17 -42.41 -5.68
CA TYR A 62 13.27 -41.67 -5.08
C TYR A 62 13.99 -42.41 -3.95
N LYS A 63 13.35 -43.40 -3.31
CA LYS A 63 14.05 -44.34 -2.40
C LYS A 63 15.04 -45.23 -3.15
N ASN A 64 14.70 -45.65 -4.37
CA ASN A 64 15.63 -46.41 -5.21
C ASN A 64 16.83 -45.54 -5.59
N GLU A 65 16.60 -44.29 -6.00
CA GLU A 65 17.66 -43.31 -6.28
C GLU A 65 18.48 -42.95 -5.02
N GLN A 66 17.86 -42.92 -3.84
CA GLN A 66 18.55 -42.70 -2.57
C GLN A 66 19.58 -43.79 -2.28
N ASN A 67 19.23 -45.05 -2.57
CA ASN A 67 20.12 -46.19 -2.37
C ASN A 67 21.27 -46.20 -3.40
N GLU A 68 21.06 -45.65 -4.60
CA GLU A 68 22.06 -45.60 -5.68
C GLU A 68 23.03 -44.40 -5.57
N LEU A 69 22.54 -43.24 -5.14
CA LEU A 69 23.28 -41.96 -5.15
C LEU A 69 23.59 -41.40 -3.75
N GLY A 70 23.13 -42.05 -2.67
CA GLY A 70 23.44 -41.67 -1.28
C GLY A 70 22.80 -40.34 -0.82
N LEU A 71 21.60 -40.00 -1.31
CA LEU A 71 20.94 -38.73 -1.00
C LEU A 71 20.47 -38.63 0.45
N SER A 72 20.46 -37.39 0.96
CA SER A 72 19.87 -37.09 2.27
C SER A 72 18.34 -37.27 2.23
N LYS A 73 17.78 -37.75 3.35
CA LYS A 73 16.33 -37.91 3.56
C LYS A 73 15.54 -36.62 3.28
N GLU A 74 16.12 -35.47 3.60
CA GLU A 74 15.52 -34.15 3.35
C GLU A 74 15.50 -33.77 1.86
N GLU A 75 16.53 -34.17 1.10
CA GLU A 75 16.61 -33.91 -0.34
C GLU A 75 15.60 -34.76 -1.11
N VAL A 76 15.42 -36.02 -0.70
CA VAL A 76 14.38 -36.90 -1.22
C VAL A 76 12.99 -36.31 -0.97
N ALA A 77 12.71 -35.84 0.25
CA ALA A 77 11.44 -35.20 0.58
C ALA A 77 11.19 -33.94 -0.27
N LYS A 78 12.21 -33.10 -0.47
CA LYS A 78 12.12 -31.90 -1.33
C LYS A 78 11.82 -32.26 -2.78
N ARG A 79 12.51 -33.26 -3.37
CA ARG A 79 12.27 -33.69 -4.75
C ARG A 79 10.86 -34.25 -4.94
N VAL A 80 10.41 -35.10 -4.02
CA VAL A 80 9.03 -35.62 -4.02
C VAL A 80 8.02 -34.48 -3.99
N GLN A 81 8.23 -33.48 -3.12
CA GLN A 81 7.34 -32.32 -3.03
C GLN A 81 7.34 -31.49 -4.32
N THR A 82 8.50 -31.24 -4.92
CA THR A 82 8.59 -30.47 -6.18
C THR A 82 7.84 -31.16 -7.32
N GLN A 83 7.99 -32.48 -7.46
CA GLN A 83 7.27 -33.24 -8.50
C GLN A 83 5.75 -33.30 -8.24
N LEU A 84 5.34 -33.51 -6.99
CA LEU A 84 3.91 -33.47 -6.63
C LEU A 84 3.29 -32.11 -6.95
N ASN A 85 4.02 -31.02 -6.72
CA ASN A 85 3.55 -29.67 -7.04
C ASN A 85 3.43 -29.46 -8.56
N ILE A 86 4.36 -29.98 -9.37
CA ILE A 86 4.28 -29.88 -10.85
C ILE A 86 3.06 -30.66 -11.36
N GLU A 87 2.91 -31.92 -10.94
CA GLU A 87 1.80 -32.77 -11.38
C GLU A 87 0.43 -32.22 -10.93
N TYR A 88 0.36 -31.58 -9.75
CA TYR A 88 -0.83 -30.88 -9.30
C TYR A 88 -1.18 -29.68 -10.19
N VAL A 89 -0.18 -28.87 -10.55
CA VAL A 89 -0.37 -27.68 -11.40
C VAL A 89 -0.83 -28.06 -12.81
N GLU A 90 -0.27 -29.10 -13.41
CA GLU A 90 -0.68 -29.57 -14.74
C GLU A 90 -2.13 -30.01 -14.74
N ARG A 91 -2.53 -30.83 -13.75
CA ARG A 91 -3.93 -31.26 -13.60
C ARG A 91 -4.87 -30.08 -13.34
N ALA A 92 -4.45 -29.10 -12.54
CA ALA A 92 -5.23 -27.89 -12.30
C ALA A 92 -5.39 -27.03 -13.57
N PHE A 93 -4.39 -27.00 -14.45
CA PHE A 93 -4.51 -26.33 -15.74
C PHE A 93 -5.43 -27.09 -16.70
N GLU A 94 -5.36 -28.42 -16.73
CA GLU A 94 -6.29 -29.25 -17.52
C GLU A 94 -7.74 -29.10 -17.07
N THR A 95 -8.01 -29.02 -15.76
CA THR A 95 -9.39 -28.82 -15.26
C THR A 95 -9.93 -27.43 -15.59
N ILE A 96 -9.08 -26.40 -15.57
CA ILE A 96 -9.49 -25.03 -15.93
C ILE A 96 -9.69 -24.89 -17.45
N GLU A 97 -8.80 -25.47 -18.27
CA GLU A 97 -8.93 -25.42 -19.74
C GLU A 97 -10.19 -26.14 -20.25
N ASN A 98 -10.62 -27.21 -19.59
CA ASN A 98 -11.77 -28.03 -20.00
C ASN A 98 -13.07 -27.73 -19.22
N SER A 99 -13.14 -26.62 -18.49
CA SER A 99 -14.33 -26.30 -17.68
C SER A 99 -15.43 -25.59 -18.48
N ASP A 100 -16.62 -26.20 -18.50
CA ASP A 100 -17.79 -25.65 -19.21
C ASP A 100 -18.25 -24.30 -18.61
N GLU A 101 -18.18 -24.15 -17.28
CA GLU A 101 -18.57 -22.92 -16.56
C GLU A 101 -17.74 -21.68 -16.98
N ILE A 102 -16.47 -21.87 -17.35
CA ILE A 102 -15.59 -20.78 -17.79
C ILE A 102 -15.83 -20.45 -19.28
N GLU A 103 -16.12 -21.45 -20.09
CA GLU A 103 -16.42 -21.27 -21.52
C GLU A 103 -17.77 -20.56 -21.73
N GLU A 104 -18.76 -20.80 -20.85
CA GLU A 104 -20.04 -20.08 -20.83
C GLU A 104 -19.89 -18.57 -20.57
N LEU A 105 -18.92 -18.16 -19.75
CA LEU A 105 -18.67 -16.76 -19.43
C LEU A 105 -18.11 -15.97 -20.62
N SER A 106 -17.10 -16.53 -21.29
CA SER A 106 -16.64 -16.05 -22.59
C SER A 106 -15.74 -17.08 -23.26
N PRO A 107 -15.80 -17.21 -24.59
CA PRO A 107 -15.03 -18.22 -25.31
C PRO A 107 -13.53 -18.00 -25.13
N SER A 108 -12.74 -19.09 -25.08
CA SER A 108 -11.27 -19.09 -24.96
C SER A 108 -10.67 -18.51 -23.67
N LEU A 109 -11.50 -18.19 -22.68
CA LEU A 109 -11.05 -17.57 -21.43
C LEU A 109 -10.20 -18.51 -20.56
N GLY A 110 -10.50 -19.82 -20.56
CA GLY A 110 -9.71 -20.83 -19.85
C GLY A 110 -8.26 -20.87 -20.32
N ARG A 111 -8.03 -20.85 -21.64
CA ARG A 111 -6.67 -20.80 -22.23
C ARG A 111 -5.94 -19.53 -21.86
N LEU A 112 -6.63 -18.39 -21.84
CA LEU A 112 -6.04 -17.10 -21.45
C LEU A 112 -5.60 -17.12 -19.97
N LEU A 113 -6.44 -17.65 -19.07
CA LEU A 113 -6.11 -17.81 -17.64
C LEU A 113 -4.91 -18.72 -17.42
N VAL A 114 -4.88 -19.88 -18.09
CA VAL A 114 -3.74 -20.80 -17.99
C VAL A 114 -2.47 -20.19 -18.58
N SER A 115 -2.57 -19.48 -19.69
CA SER A 115 -1.41 -18.78 -20.27
C SER A 115 -0.81 -17.75 -19.29
N GLN A 116 -1.67 -16.96 -18.63
CA GLN A 116 -1.27 -15.98 -17.63
C GLN A 116 -0.61 -16.67 -16.43
N ALA A 117 -1.21 -17.73 -15.90
CA ALA A 117 -0.65 -18.48 -14.78
C ALA A 117 0.70 -19.14 -15.12
N ARG A 118 0.82 -19.75 -16.31
CA ARG A 118 2.08 -20.30 -16.82
C ARG A 118 3.17 -19.24 -16.91
N SER A 119 2.85 -18.02 -17.35
CA SER A 119 3.84 -16.93 -17.41
C SER A 119 4.39 -16.56 -16.03
N ILE A 120 3.52 -16.45 -15.02
CA ILE A 120 3.93 -16.11 -13.64
C ILE A 120 4.75 -17.23 -13.01
N LEU A 121 4.36 -18.50 -13.21
CA LEU A 121 5.14 -19.65 -12.74
C LEU A 121 6.51 -19.72 -13.41
N THR A 122 6.58 -19.43 -14.72
CA THR A 122 7.83 -19.37 -15.48
C THR A 122 8.74 -18.29 -14.90
N MET A 123 8.23 -17.07 -14.72
CA MET A 123 8.97 -15.97 -14.09
C MET A 123 9.47 -16.34 -12.69
N LYS A 124 8.65 -17.02 -11.88
CA LYS A 124 9.05 -17.50 -10.55
C LYS A 124 10.17 -18.54 -10.62
N SER A 125 10.09 -19.47 -11.57
CA SER A 125 11.11 -20.50 -11.78
C SER A 125 12.46 -19.89 -12.22
N VAL A 126 12.45 -18.89 -13.10
CA VAL A 126 13.65 -18.16 -13.53
C VAL A 126 14.31 -17.48 -12.33
N VAL A 127 13.53 -16.82 -11.48
CA VAL A 127 14.03 -16.17 -10.27
C VAL A 127 14.66 -17.18 -9.30
N GLN A 128 14.03 -18.35 -9.11
CA GLN A 128 14.57 -19.41 -8.26
C GLN A 128 15.90 -19.93 -8.82
N ASN A 129 15.97 -20.23 -10.11
CA ASN A 129 17.19 -20.71 -10.76
C ASN A 129 18.35 -19.71 -10.63
N LEU A 130 18.09 -18.41 -10.84
CA LEU A 130 19.11 -17.38 -10.69
C LEU A 130 19.60 -17.21 -9.24
N ASN A 131 18.71 -17.38 -8.26
CA ASN A 131 19.10 -17.36 -6.85
C ASN A 131 19.96 -18.58 -6.49
N ASP A 132 19.59 -19.77 -6.99
CA ASP A 132 20.37 -20.98 -6.79
C ASP A 132 21.77 -20.86 -7.40
N ASP A 133 21.87 -20.26 -8.58
CA ASP A 133 23.16 -20.01 -9.24
C ASP A 133 24.02 -18.98 -8.49
N LEU A 134 23.39 -17.93 -7.94
CA LEU A 134 24.07 -16.99 -7.03
C LEU A 134 24.58 -17.70 -5.77
N GLU A 135 23.80 -18.60 -5.17
CA GLU A 135 24.24 -19.35 -3.99
C GLU A 135 25.40 -20.29 -4.29
N LYS A 136 25.36 -21.01 -5.43
CA LYS A 136 26.46 -21.85 -5.90
C LYS A 136 27.73 -21.01 -6.12
N HIS A 137 27.59 -19.86 -6.78
CA HIS A 137 28.70 -18.94 -7.00
C HIS A 137 29.32 -18.46 -5.67
N LEU A 138 28.49 -18.06 -4.70
CA LEU A 138 28.98 -17.62 -3.39
C LEU A 138 29.65 -18.75 -2.59
N LYS A 139 29.16 -19.99 -2.69
CA LYS A 139 29.81 -21.17 -2.09
C LYS A 139 31.20 -21.40 -2.70
N MET A 140 31.31 -21.38 -4.02
CA MET A 140 32.58 -21.52 -4.73
C MET A 140 33.58 -20.41 -4.35
N ILE A 141 33.13 -19.15 -4.30
CA ILE A 141 33.97 -18.02 -3.87
C ILE A 141 34.39 -18.17 -2.41
N ARG A 142 33.50 -18.62 -1.53
CA ARG A 142 33.83 -18.88 -0.13
C ARG A 142 34.94 -19.92 0.00
N GLU A 143 34.85 -21.03 -0.72
CA GLU A 143 35.89 -22.07 -0.75
C GLU A 143 37.21 -21.55 -1.32
N LYS A 144 37.16 -20.70 -2.36
CA LYS A 144 38.34 -20.02 -2.91
C LYS A 144 39.00 -19.11 -1.88
N LEU A 145 38.23 -18.27 -1.18
CA LEU A 145 38.73 -17.36 -0.14
C LEU A 145 39.34 -18.11 1.06
N ILE A 146 38.77 -19.25 1.44
CA ILE A 146 39.33 -20.10 2.51
C ILE A 146 40.68 -20.68 2.09
N ARG A 147 40.81 -21.12 0.83
CA ARG A 147 42.06 -21.67 0.26
C ARG A 147 43.15 -20.60 0.12
N GLU A 148 42.83 -19.43 -0.42
CA GLU A 148 43.80 -18.35 -0.69
C GLU A 148 44.23 -17.60 0.59
N HIS A 149 43.34 -17.48 1.57
CA HIS A 149 43.58 -16.66 2.76
C HIS A 149 43.22 -17.39 4.08
N PRO A 150 43.98 -18.42 4.49
CA PRO A 150 43.64 -19.31 5.62
C PRO A 150 43.65 -18.62 6.99
N ILE A 151 44.37 -17.51 7.14
CA ILE A 151 44.43 -16.73 8.40
C ILE A 151 43.28 -15.73 8.46
N LYS A 152 43.06 -14.96 7.38
CA LYS A 152 42.00 -13.95 7.31
C LYS A 152 40.61 -14.57 7.28
N SER A 153 40.48 -15.78 6.72
CA SER A 153 39.24 -16.54 6.66
C SER A 153 38.69 -16.91 8.06
N LYS A 154 39.53 -16.96 9.10
CA LYS A 154 39.08 -17.15 10.49
C LYS A 154 38.27 -15.96 11.02
N ILE A 155 38.45 -14.77 10.44
CA ILE A 155 37.68 -13.57 10.81
C ILE A 155 36.37 -13.58 10.03
N HIS A 156 35.29 -14.00 10.69
CA HIS A 156 33.97 -14.13 10.06
C HIS A 156 33.52 -12.86 9.32
N ARG A 157 33.67 -11.69 9.95
CA ARG A 157 33.31 -10.39 9.36
C ARG A 157 34.05 -10.07 8.06
N TRP A 158 35.30 -10.52 7.94
CA TRP A 158 36.10 -10.27 6.73
C TRP A 158 35.59 -11.14 5.57
N ILE A 159 35.30 -12.42 5.80
CA ILE A 159 34.66 -13.29 4.80
C ILE A 159 33.30 -12.72 4.40
N GLU A 160 32.46 -12.34 5.36
CA GLU A 160 31.14 -11.79 5.06
C GLU A 160 31.23 -10.50 4.24
N SER A 161 32.16 -9.60 4.57
CA SER A 161 32.42 -8.40 3.78
C SER A 161 32.81 -8.72 2.34
N LYS A 162 33.65 -9.75 2.12
CA LYS A 162 34.08 -10.17 0.78
C LYS A 162 32.98 -10.88 0.01
N LEU A 163 32.24 -11.78 0.64
CA LEU A 163 31.08 -12.41 0.01
C LEU A 163 29.99 -11.39 -0.32
N PHE A 164 29.84 -10.33 0.48
CA PHE A 164 28.91 -9.24 0.19
C PHE A 164 29.35 -8.40 -1.01
N GLU A 165 30.64 -8.04 -1.09
CA GLU A 165 31.20 -7.35 -2.27
C GLU A 165 31.01 -8.18 -3.55
N GLU A 166 31.33 -9.48 -3.50
CA GLU A 166 31.18 -10.38 -4.65
C GLU A 166 29.70 -10.60 -5.03
N ARG A 167 28.81 -10.76 -4.04
CA ARG A 167 27.36 -10.80 -4.27
C ARG A 167 26.89 -9.56 -5.02
N ARG A 168 27.32 -8.38 -4.59
CA ARG A 168 26.95 -7.12 -5.23
C ARG A 168 27.46 -7.05 -6.67
N ASN A 169 28.70 -7.47 -6.91
CA ASN A 169 29.29 -7.50 -8.26
C ASN A 169 28.52 -8.45 -9.18
N TYR A 170 28.16 -9.64 -8.68
CA TYR A 170 27.36 -10.62 -9.40
C TYR A 170 25.96 -10.07 -9.74
N ILE A 171 25.27 -9.44 -8.77
CA ILE A 171 23.97 -8.81 -9.00
C ILE A 171 24.05 -7.73 -10.09
N LEU A 172 25.09 -6.89 -10.07
CA LEU A 172 25.27 -5.83 -11.07
C LEU A 172 25.52 -6.38 -12.48
N GLN A 173 26.25 -7.49 -12.59
CA GLN A 173 26.50 -8.17 -13.87
C GLN A 173 25.24 -8.84 -14.42
N HIS A 174 24.45 -9.48 -13.56
CA HIS A 174 23.29 -10.30 -13.92
C HIS A 174 21.92 -9.62 -13.68
N GLN A 175 21.89 -8.28 -13.56
CA GLN A 175 20.68 -7.51 -13.22
C GLN A 175 19.54 -7.63 -14.27
N TRP A 176 19.88 -8.00 -15.51
CA TRP A 176 18.93 -8.07 -16.63
C TRP A 176 18.58 -9.50 -17.05
N ASP A 177 19.33 -10.48 -16.57
CA ASP A 177 19.21 -11.89 -16.98
C ASP A 177 17.84 -12.46 -16.63
N ALA A 178 17.25 -12.04 -15.51
CA ALA A 178 15.89 -12.42 -15.13
C ALA A 178 14.85 -12.05 -16.21
N HIS A 179 15.00 -10.90 -16.86
CA HIS A 179 14.10 -10.48 -17.94
C HIS A 179 14.35 -11.31 -19.21
N GLN A 180 15.62 -11.50 -19.59
CA GLN A 180 15.99 -12.21 -20.81
C GLN A 180 15.56 -13.69 -20.75
N LEU A 181 15.92 -14.39 -19.69
CA LEU A 181 15.55 -15.79 -19.48
C LEU A 181 14.04 -15.99 -19.41
N SER A 182 13.31 -15.05 -18.79
CA SER A 182 11.84 -15.11 -18.75
C SER A 182 11.22 -14.91 -20.13
N ILE A 183 11.76 -14.01 -20.96
CA ILE A 183 11.28 -13.81 -22.34
C ILE A 183 11.51 -15.07 -23.18
N ASP A 184 12.69 -15.67 -23.08
CA ASP A 184 13.04 -16.86 -23.86
C ASP A 184 12.20 -18.07 -23.46
N GLN A 185 11.98 -18.28 -22.15
CA GLN A 185 11.11 -19.35 -21.67
C GLN A 185 9.63 -19.11 -22.01
N CYS A 186 9.13 -17.88 -21.92
CA CYS A 186 7.75 -17.56 -22.32
C CYS A 186 7.53 -17.80 -23.83
N LYS A 187 8.53 -17.49 -24.67
CA LYS A 187 8.50 -17.78 -26.11
C LYS A 187 8.52 -19.28 -26.38
N ALA A 188 9.35 -20.04 -25.67
CA ALA A 188 9.41 -21.50 -25.80
C ALA A 188 8.09 -22.19 -25.43
N LEU A 189 7.36 -21.65 -24.44
CA LEU A 189 6.04 -22.12 -24.01
C LEU A 189 4.88 -21.63 -24.89
N GLY A 190 5.15 -20.84 -25.93
CA GLY A 190 4.13 -20.30 -26.84
C GLY A 190 3.32 -19.11 -26.30
N ASN A 191 3.70 -18.53 -25.16
CA ASN A 191 3.01 -17.36 -24.60
C ASN A 191 3.59 -16.05 -25.14
N GLN A 192 3.15 -15.67 -26.34
CA GLN A 192 3.61 -14.47 -27.04
C GLN A 192 3.20 -13.16 -26.34
N GLN A 193 1.99 -13.12 -25.75
CA GLN A 193 1.48 -11.94 -25.05
C GLN A 193 2.34 -11.60 -23.82
N ALA A 194 2.66 -12.58 -22.97
CA ALA A 194 3.50 -12.36 -21.81
C ALA A 194 4.94 -11.98 -22.21
N ALA A 195 5.50 -12.65 -23.22
CA ALA A 195 6.81 -12.32 -23.74
C ALA A 195 6.89 -10.88 -24.26
N TYR A 196 5.84 -10.40 -24.93
CA TYR A 196 5.73 -9.02 -25.40
C TYR A 196 5.75 -8.01 -24.23
N PHE A 197 4.96 -8.24 -23.18
CA PHE A 197 4.93 -7.34 -22.01
C PHE A 197 6.25 -7.31 -21.23
N ILE A 198 6.86 -8.48 -21.01
CA ILE A 198 8.17 -8.55 -20.32
C ILE A 198 9.26 -7.87 -21.16
N GLN A 199 9.24 -8.08 -22.49
CA GLN A 199 10.18 -7.43 -23.41
C GLN A 199 10.01 -5.91 -23.43
N ARG A 200 8.76 -5.41 -23.41
CA ARG A 200 8.46 -3.98 -23.31
C ARG A 200 9.02 -3.38 -22.01
N ASP A 201 8.76 -4.04 -20.89
CA ASP A 201 9.19 -3.55 -19.57
C ASP A 201 10.72 -3.58 -19.44
N PHE A 202 11.37 -4.59 -20.04
CA PHE A 202 12.82 -4.68 -20.16
C PHE A 202 13.43 -3.49 -20.93
N ILE A 203 12.92 -3.20 -22.14
CA ILE A 203 13.40 -2.08 -22.96
C ILE A 203 13.19 -0.75 -22.23
N PHE A 204 12.02 -0.58 -21.61
CA PHE A 204 11.71 0.64 -20.86
C PHE A 204 12.68 0.87 -19.71
N ARG A 205 12.93 -0.15 -18.86
CA ARG A 205 13.82 0.00 -17.71
C ARG A 205 15.29 0.16 -18.11
N LYS A 206 15.74 -0.54 -19.14
CA LYS A 206 17.13 -0.49 -19.59
C LYS A 206 17.47 0.85 -20.25
N ASP A 207 16.64 1.31 -21.19
CA ASP A 207 17.01 2.40 -22.10
C ASP A 207 16.29 3.72 -21.76
N HIS A 208 15.01 3.67 -21.41
CA HIS A 208 14.18 4.88 -21.27
C HIS A 208 14.08 5.42 -19.84
N GLU A 209 14.12 4.55 -18.82
CA GLU A 209 13.90 4.96 -17.43
C GLU A 209 14.93 5.98 -16.96
N LEU A 210 16.21 5.76 -17.28
CA LEU A 210 17.28 6.69 -16.88
C LEU A 210 17.11 8.06 -17.55
N ILE A 211 16.76 8.08 -18.83
CA ILE A 211 16.50 9.30 -19.60
C ILE A 211 15.30 10.04 -19.00
N LEU A 212 14.21 9.33 -18.72
CA LEU A 212 13.01 9.90 -18.11
C LEU A 212 13.29 10.41 -16.69
N ARG A 213 14.04 9.67 -15.86
CA ARG A 213 14.44 10.12 -14.53
C ARG A 213 15.30 11.38 -14.61
N CYS A 214 16.20 11.50 -15.59
CA CYS A 214 16.98 12.72 -15.82
C CYS A 214 16.09 13.87 -16.28
N ASN A 215 15.18 13.61 -17.23
CA ASN A 215 14.25 14.60 -17.76
C ASN A 215 13.25 15.09 -16.71
N LEU A 216 12.76 14.20 -15.83
CA LEU A 216 11.86 14.51 -14.71
C LEU A 216 12.59 15.12 -13.50
N LYS A 217 13.90 14.93 -13.36
CA LYS A 217 14.71 15.64 -12.34
C LYS A 217 15.04 17.07 -12.77
N SER A 218 15.00 17.34 -14.07
CA SER A 218 15.37 18.63 -14.66
C SER A 218 14.38 19.79 -14.44
N PRO A 219 13.05 19.61 -14.32
CA PRO A 219 12.13 20.70 -14.08
C PRO A 219 12.09 21.00 -12.57
N ILE A 220 12.78 22.06 -12.16
CA ILE A 220 12.54 22.68 -10.86
C ILE A 220 11.16 23.33 -10.93
N GLU A 221 10.14 22.64 -10.43
CA GLU A 221 8.80 23.19 -10.35
C GLU A 221 8.80 24.42 -9.42
N PRO A 222 8.28 25.57 -9.89
CA PRO A 222 8.19 26.74 -9.03
C PRO A 222 7.13 26.49 -7.95
N SER A 223 7.52 26.59 -6.68
CA SER A 223 6.58 26.39 -5.57
C SER A 223 5.45 27.43 -5.55
N LYS A 224 5.69 28.64 -6.10
CA LYS A 224 4.66 29.68 -6.26
C LYS A 224 4.96 30.62 -7.43
N THR A 225 3.92 30.93 -8.21
CA THR A 225 3.89 32.00 -9.21
C THR A 225 3.19 33.22 -8.62
N ILE A 226 3.87 34.37 -8.59
CA ILE A 226 3.32 35.62 -8.04
C ILE A 226 3.10 36.60 -9.18
N GLU A 227 1.88 37.10 -9.30
CA GLU A 227 1.46 38.01 -10.37
C GLU A 227 1.32 39.46 -9.85
N CYS A 228 1.86 40.40 -10.63
CA CYS A 228 1.69 41.84 -10.43
C CYS A 228 1.09 42.43 -11.71
N SER A 229 0.06 43.27 -11.60
CA SER A 229 -0.62 43.82 -12.77
C SER A 229 -0.55 45.34 -12.85
N ARG A 230 -0.40 45.86 -14.07
CA ARG A 230 -0.51 47.29 -14.38
C ARG A 230 -1.67 47.54 -15.34
N SER A 231 -2.34 48.68 -15.19
CA SER A 231 -3.44 49.08 -16.05
C SER A 231 -2.94 49.54 -17.42
N ILE A 232 -3.67 49.22 -18.48
CA ILE A 232 -3.42 49.74 -19.83
C ILE A 232 -4.10 51.12 -19.92
N TRP A 233 -3.31 52.17 -20.15
CA TRP A 233 -3.79 53.55 -20.00
C TRP A 233 -4.81 53.98 -21.06
N LEU A 234 -4.67 53.49 -22.29
CA LEU A 234 -5.54 53.83 -23.41
C LEU A 234 -6.41 52.62 -23.78
N PRO A 235 -7.75 52.78 -23.86
CA PRO A 235 -8.65 51.71 -24.27
C PRO A 235 -8.33 51.12 -25.65
N LYS A 236 -7.66 51.88 -26.53
CA LYS A 236 -7.23 51.43 -27.86
C LYS A 236 -6.29 50.23 -27.79
N TYR A 237 -5.52 50.11 -26.71
CA TYR A 237 -4.54 49.03 -26.52
C TYR A 237 -5.05 47.91 -25.61
N TRP A 238 -6.33 47.91 -25.24
CA TRP A 238 -6.91 46.76 -24.53
C TRP A 238 -6.79 45.50 -25.40
N ILE A 239 -6.66 44.34 -24.77
CA ILE A 239 -6.47 43.08 -25.51
C ILE A 239 -7.78 42.30 -25.39
N VAL A 240 -8.39 42.00 -26.54
CA VAL A 240 -9.56 41.12 -26.63
C VAL A 240 -9.07 39.75 -27.05
N GLU A 241 -9.22 38.77 -26.17
CA GLU A 241 -8.89 37.38 -26.46
C GLU A 241 -10.17 36.57 -26.61
N ARG A 242 -10.24 35.80 -27.70
CA ARG A 242 -11.26 34.77 -27.92
C ARG A 242 -10.63 33.42 -27.61
N THR A 243 -11.15 32.74 -26.59
CA THR A 243 -10.67 31.43 -26.15
C THR A 243 -11.65 30.33 -26.58
N TYR A 244 -11.18 29.41 -27.42
CA TYR A 244 -11.81 28.12 -27.72
C TYR A 244 -11.25 27.03 -26.79
N PRO A 245 -11.76 25.77 -26.83
CA PRO A 245 -11.06 24.63 -26.21
C PRO A 245 -9.59 24.56 -26.62
N LEU A 246 -9.26 24.84 -27.91
CA LEU A 246 -7.95 25.23 -28.47
C LEU A 246 -8.17 25.90 -29.86
N PRO A 247 -7.38 26.88 -30.38
CA PRO A 247 -6.40 27.81 -29.80
C PRO A 247 -7.00 29.19 -29.39
N THR A 248 -6.20 30.06 -28.75
CA THR A 248 -6.61 31.44 -28.38
C THR A 248 -6.29 32.43 -29.50
N GLU A 249 -7.27 33.22 -29.92
CA GLU A 249 -7.12 34.24 -30.97
C GLU A 249 -7.22 35.66 -30.39
N ARG A 250 -6.32 36.56 -30.80
CA ARG A 250 -6.35 37.97 -30.42
C ARG A 250 -7.13 38.77 -31.46
N ILE A 251 -8.26 39.34 -31.03
CA ILE A 251 -9.12 40.17 -31.88
C ILE A 251 -8.63 41.63 -31.83
N PRO A 252 -8.56 42.34 -32.99
CA PRO A 252 -8.23 43.77 -33.00
C PRO A 252 -9.29 44.59 -32.27
N THR A 253 -8.85 45.53 -31.43
CA THR A 253 -9.73 46.44 -30.69
C THR A 253 -10.28 47.54 -31.59
N VAL A 254 -11.55 47.37 -32.01
CA VAL A 254 -12.28 48.37 -32.81
C VAL A 254 -13.35 49.04 -31.95
N PHE A 255 -13.41 50.37 -31.98
CA PHE A 255 -14.45 51.15 -31.31
C PHE A 255 -15.69 51.28 -32.18
N ALA A 256 -16.87 51.09 -31.60
CA ALA A 256 -18.12 51.38 -32.26
C ALA A 256 -18.50 52.87 -32.11
N LYS A 257 -19.08 53.46 -33.16
CA LYS A 257 -19.58 54.85 -33.15
C LYS A 257 -20.94 55.02 -32.47
N HIS A 258 -21.65 53.93 -32.17
CA HIS A 258 -23.01 53.94 -31.62
C HIS A 258 -23.06 53.51 -30.15
N THR A 259 -23.93 54.18 -29.38
CA THR A 259 -24.15 53.91 -27.95
C THR A 259 -24.92 52.60 -27.76
N TYR A 260 -24.54 51.84 -26.73
CA TYR A 260 -25.19 50.59 -26.38
C TYR A 260 -26.60 50.84 -25.80
N THR A 261 -27.63 50.20 -26.35
CA THR A 261 -29.04 50.41 -25.94
C THR A 261 -29.51 49.27 -25.02
N SER A 262 -30.42 49.53 -24.07
CA SER A 262 -30.91 48.53 -23.11
C SER A 262 -31.58 47.31 -23.75
N GLU A 263 -32.18 47.46 -24.94
CA GLU A 263 -32.72 46.34 -25.74
C GLU A 263 -31.62 45.38 -26.21
N GLN A 264 -30.42 45.89 -26.49
CA GLN A 264 -29.25 45.09 -26.89
C GLN A 264 -28.60 44.36 -25.70
N GLU A 265 -28.76 44.85 -24.46
CA GLU A 265 -28.33 44.11 -23.24
C GLU A 265 -29.21 42.88 -22.99
N GLU A 266 -30.49 42.95 -23.33
CA GLU A 266 -31.45 41.87 -23.09
C GLU A 266 -31.36 40.76 -24.15
N SER A 267 -31.10 41.11 -25.42
CA SER A 267 -30.77 40.14 -26.47
C SER A 267 -29.41 39.45 -26.21
N GLN A 268 -28.42 40.16 -25.66
CA GLN A 268 -27.16 39.57 -25.19
C GLN A 268 -27.36 38.51 -24.11
N ARG A 269 -28.27 38.72 -23.14
CA ARG A 269 -28.55 37.73 -22.09
C ARG A 269 -29.22 36.47 -22.63
N ARG A 270 -30.05 36.60 -23.68
CA ARG A 270 -30.75 35.48 -24.35
C ARG A 270 -29.84 34.68 -25.30
N LEU A 271 -28.80 35.31 -25.88
CA LEU A 271 -27.87 34.67 -26.82
C LEU A 271 -26.70 33.90 -26.17
N ILE A 272 -26.53 34.00 -24.84
CA ILE A 272 -25.56 33.21 -24.05
C ILE A 272 -25.75 31.70 -24.30
N ASP A 273 -26.96 31.27 -24.71
CA ASP A 273 -27.31 29.87 -24.97
C ASP A 273 -26.98 29.38 -26.40
N SER A 274 -26.59 30.25 -27.34
CA SER A 274 -26.45 29.89 -28.75
C SER A 274 -25.05 29.42 -29.18
N ASN A 275 -24.00 29.69 -28.39
CA ASN A 275 -22.63 29.28 -28.72
C ASN A 275 -21.76 29.02 -27.46
N PRO A 276 -21.87 27.83 -26.84
CA PRO A 276 -21.28 27.54 -25.52
C PRO A 276 -19.74 27.39 -25.51
N TYR A 277 -19.08 27.40 -26.69
CA TYR A 277 -17.68 26.99 -26.83
C TYR A 277 -16.64 28.12 -26.90
N ALA A 278 -17.04 29.39 -27.10
CA ALA A 278 -16.10 30.51 -27.20
C ALA A 278 -16.23 31.51 -26.03
N LYS A 279 -15.21 31.58 -25.18
CA LYS A 279 -15.14 32.53 -24.06
C LYS A 279 -14.31 33.76 -24.48
N TYR A 280 -14.92 34.94 -24.41
CA TYR A 280 -14.25 36.20 -24.68
C TYR A 280 -13.73 36.84 -23.39
N ASN A 281 -12.45 37.23 -23.37
CA ASN A 281 -11.82 37.90 -22.25
C ASN A 281 -11.29 39.28 -22.67
N LEU A 282 -11.75 40.32 -21.98
CA LEU A 282 -11.26 41.69 -22.17
C LEU A 282 -10.17 41.97 -21.13
N GLN A 283 -8.91 41.93 -21.55
CA GLN A 283 -7.79 42.26 -20.69
C GLN A 283 -7.54 43.77 -20.67
N ARG A 284 -7.86 44.40 -19.53
CA ARG A 284 -7.58 45.84 -19.25
C ARG A 284 -6.25 46.08 -18.53
N LYS A 285 -5.59 45.00 -18.10
CA LYS A 285 -4.36 45.03 -17.32
C LYS A 285 -3.33 44.09 -17.96
N ILE A 286 -2.06 44.49 -17.92
CA ILE A 286 -0.92 43.64 -18.28
C ILE A 286 -0.40 42.99 -16.99
N THR A 287 -0.33 41.67 -16.98
CA THR A 287 0.18 40.87 -15.86
C THR A 287 1.66 40.55 -16.08
N TYR A 288 2.47 40.79 -15.04
CA TYR A 288 3.85 40.36 -14.94
C TYR A 288 3.93 39.27 -13.87
N SER A 289 4.49 38.12 -14.21
CA SER A 289 4.67 37.01 -13.27
C SER A 289 6.15 36.85 -12.89
N THR A 290 6.40 36.59 -11.62
CA THR A 290 7.70 36.09 -11.14
C THR A 290 7.51 34.78 -10.40
N THR A 291 8.53 33.93 -10.45
CA THR A 291 8.51 32.59 -9.85
C THR A 291 9.52 32.51 -8.72
N THR A 292 9.21 31.72 -7.68
CA THR A 292 10.16 31.40 -6.59
C THR A 292 11.38 30.59 -7.06
N ARG A 293 11.38 30.13 -8.32
CA ARG A 293 12.44 29.34 -8.97
C ARG A 293 13.81 30.00 -8.96
N TYR A 294 13.88 31.33 -9.11
CA TYR A 294 15.15 32.03 -9.28
C TYR A 294 15.67 32.59 -7.95
N PRO A 295 16.99 32.58 -7.70
CA PRO A 295 17.56 33.30 -6.56
C PRO A 295 17.22 34.79 -6.67
N PHE A 296 17.07 35.46 -5.53
CA PHE A 296 16.66 36.87 -5.44
C PHE A 296 15.29 37.20 -6.04
N TRP A 297 14.39 36.22 -6.21
CA TRP A 297 13.01 36.46 -6.70
C TRP A 297 12.26 37.52 -5.87
N ARG A 298 12.59 37.70 -4.58
CA ARG A 298 12.02 38.74 -3.72
C ARG A 298 12.40 40.15 -4.15
N TRP A 299 13.64 40.38 -4.57
CA TRP A 299 14.11 41.67 -5.09
C TRP A 299 13.51 41.97 -6.46
N LYS A 300 13.43 40.95 -7.32
CA LYS A 300 12.71 41.06 -8.59
C LYS A 300 11.23 41.39 -8.38
N LEU A 301 10.59 40.75 -7.39
CA LEU A 301 9.20 41.03 -7.02
C LEU A 301 9.03 42.45 -6.48
N PHE A 302 9.97 42.91 -5.64
CA PHE A 302 9.99 44.28 -5.14
C PHE A 302 10.04 45.28 -6.31
N ALA A 303 10.98 45.14 -7.25
CA ALA A 303 11.11 46.00 -8.42
C ALA A 303 9.87 45.93 -9.36
N LEU A 304 9.31 44.74 -9.57
CA LEU A 304 8.08 44.60 -10.37
C LEU A 304 6.88 45.27 -9.69
N ARG A 305 6.78 45.16 -8.36
CA ARG A 305 5.71 45.77 -7.57
C ARG A 305 5.84 47.28 -7.55
N THR A 306 7.04 47.82 -7.33
CA THR A 306 7.31 49.26 -7.38
C THR A 306 6.94 49.83 -8.75
N TYR A 307 7.37 49.18 -9.83
CA TYR A 307 7.05 49.57 -11.20
C TYR A 307 5.54 49.55 -11.49
N CYS A 308 4.85 48.44 -11.18
CA CYS A 308 3.42 48.31 -11.44
C CYS A 308 2.59 49.31 -10.62
N TRP A 309 2.92 49.47 -9.32
CA TRP A 309 2.20 50.38 -8.44
C TRP A 309 2.45 51.84 -8.81
N LEU A 310 3.69 52.20 -9.17
CA LEU A 310 4.03 53.53 -9.68
C LEU A 310 3.20 53.89 -10.91
N LEU A 311 3.20 53.04 -11.94
CA LEU A 311 2.43 53.30 -13.15
C LEU A 311 0.92 53.30 -12.93
N ASN A 312 0.43 52.48 -12.00
CA ASN A 312 -0.98 52.51 -11.59
C ASN A 312 -1.32 53.79 -10.84
N ALA A 313 -0.44 54.30 -9.97
CA ALA A 313 -0.63 55.54 -9.26
C ALA A 313 -0.62 56.75 -10.22
N ILE A 314 0.31 56.78 -11.17
CA ILE A 314 0.31 57.80 -12.22
C ILE A 314 -1.00 57.72 -13.03
N TYR A 315 -1.42 56.51 -13.42
CA TYR A 315 -2.67 56.31 -14.15
C TYR A 315 -3.89 56.80 -13.35
N THR A 316 -4.00 56.45 -12.07
CA THR A 316 -5.13 56.87 -11.25
C THR A 316 -5.11 58.38 -11.02
N PHE A 317 -3.99 58.93 -10.53
CA PHE A 317 -3.90 60.34 -10.12
C PHE A 317 -3.77 61.34 -11.28
N CYS A 318 -3.13 60.98 -12.39
CA CYS A 318 -2.96 61.89 -13.52
C CYS A 318 -4.00 61.71 -14.64
N LEU A 319 -4.65 60.54 -14.76
CA LEU A 319 -5.60 60.27 -15.84
C LEU A 319 -7.03 60.00 -15.34
N VAL A 320 -7.24 58.95 -14.56
CA VAL A 320 -8.61 58.54 -14.16
C VAL A 320 -9.27 59.59 -13.29
N LEU A 321 -8.56 60.07 -12.28
CA LEU A 321 -9.08 61.02 -11.34
C LEU A 321 -9.46 62.35 -12.05
N PRO A 322 -8.53 63.10 -12.68
CA PRO A 322 -8.85 64.40 -13.31
C PRO A 322 -9.85 64.32 -14.48
N PHE A 323 -9.87 63.22 -15.24
CA PHE A 323 -10.63 63.14 -16.50
C PHE A 323 -11.79 62.14 -16.52
N ALA A 324 -11.86 61.15 -15.63
CA ALA A 324 -12.94 60.17 -15.58
C ALA A 324 -13.87 60.32 -14.35
N SER A 325 -13.51 61.18 -13.39
CA SER A 325 -14.25 61.36 -12.14
C SER A 325 -15.37 62.42 -12.24
N PRO A 326 -16.47 62.29 -11.49
CA PRO A 326 -17.63 63.19 -11.56
C PRO A 326 -17.45 64.57 -10.90
N VAL A 327 -16.34 64.84 -10.21
CA VAL A 327 -16.09 66.12 -9.49
C VAL A 327 -14.67 66.62 -9.80
N ARG A 328 -14.31 66.77 -11.09
CA ARG A 328 -12.94 67.15 -11.55
C ARG A 328 -12.96 67.91 -12.89
N PHE A 329 -11.79 68.32 -13.39
CA PHE A 329 -11.64 69.24 -14.52
C PHE A 329 -12.51 68.92 -15.75
N ARG A 330 -12.57 67.65 -16.19
CA ARG A 330 -13.41 67.30 -17.34
C ARG A 330 -14.90 67.51 -17.06
N ALA A 331 -15.37 67.16 -15.87
CA ALA A 331 -16.77 67.33 -15.49
C ALA A 331 -17.18 68.82 -15.33
N LEU A 332 -16.21 69.69 -15.05
CA LEU A 332 -16.43 71.14 -15.01
C LEU A 332 -16.53 71.75 -16.42
N LEU A 333 -15.63 71.38 -17.33
CA LEU A 333 -15.48 72.01 -18.65
C LEU A 333 -16.33 71.37 -19.77
N SER A 334 -16.81 70.14 -19.59
CA SER A 334 -17.55 69.45 -20.66
C SER A 334 -19.02 69.90 -20.74
N PRO A 335 -19.51 70.27 -21.94
CA PRO A 335 -20.89 70.73 -22.13
C PRO A 335 -21.93 69.61 -22.08
N ARG A 336 -21.50 68.36 -22.29
CA ARG A 336 -22.37 67.17 -22.32
C ARG A 336 -21.85 66.10 -21.35
N PRO A 337 -22.75 65.31 -20.72
CA PRO A 337 -22.36 64.16 -19.92
C PRO A 337 -21.51 63.20 -20.76
N PHE A 338 -20.47 62.64 -20.15
CA PHE A 338 -19.53 61.73 -20.82
C PHE A 338 -19.56 60.34 -20.19
N ARG A 339 -19.01 59.35 -20.90
CA ARG A 339 -18.89 57.95 -20.46
C ARG A 339 -17.41 57.56 -20.52
N PRO A 340 -16.72 57.40 -19.39
CA PRO A 340 -15.30 57.10 -19.37
C PRO A 340 -14.97 55.62 -19.63
N ASP A 341 -15.90 54.69 -19.37
CA ASP A 341 -15.66 53.26 -19.53
C ASP A 341 -16.26 52.68 -20.81
N TYR A 342 -15.65 51.59 -21.28
CA TYR A 342 -16.08 50.85 -22.47
C TYR A 342 -16.35 49.37 -22.13
N LYS A 343 -17.43 48.83 -22.70
CA LYS A 343 -17.81 47.41 -22.65
C LYS A 343 -17.59 46.74 -24.00
N PHE A 344 -17.21 45.47 -23.99
CA PHE A 344 -17.03 44.68 -25.21
C PHE A 344 -18.35 44.01 -25.62
N ASN A 345 -18.76 44.21 -26.87
CA ASN A 345 -19.92 43.52 -27.44
C ASN A 345 -19.46 42.26 -28.20
N ARG A 346 -20.10 41.12 -27.91
CA ARG A 346 -19.76 39.82 -28.51
C ARG A 346 -20.24 39.69 -29.96
N ASP A 347 -21.35 40.34 -30.31
CA ASP A 347 -21.98 40.19 -31.63
C ASP A 347 -21.23 41.02 -32.70
N ASP A 348 -20.84 42.24 -32.36
CA ASP A 348 -20.14 43.17 -33.26
C ASP A 348 -18.60 43.09 -33.17
N LEU A 349 -18.08 42.32 -32.21
CA LEU A 349 -16.65 42.26 -31.83
C LEU A 349 -16.02 43.64 -31.58
N LYS A 350 -16.82 44.63 -31.19
CA LYS A 350 -16.43 46.03 -30.99
C LYS A 350 -16.61 46.48 -29.54
N LEU A 351 -15.84 47.50 -29.15
CA LEU A 351 -15.97 48.18 -27.87
C LEU A 351 -16.99 49.33 -27.96
N HIS A 352 -18.00 49.30 -27.11
CA HIS A 352 -19.02 50.35 -26.96
C HIS A 352 -18.85 51.11 -25.65
N GLU A 353 -19.29 52.36 -25.62
CA GLU A 353 -19.36 53.14 -24.37
C GLU A 353 -20.33 52.49 -23.38
N ASP A 354 -19.90 52.35 -22.13
CA ASP A 354 -20.71 51.72 -21.09
C ASP A 354 -21.80 52.69 -20.60
N PRO A 355 -23.10 52.37 -20.78
CA PRO A 355 -24.19 53.24 -20.34
C PRO A 355 -24.19 53.46 -18.82
N SER A 356 -23.68 52.50 -18.05
CA SER A 356 -23.60 52.58 -16.58
C SER A 356 -22.53 53.55 -16.08
N SER A 357 -21.58 53.93 -16.93
CA SER A 357 -20.47 54.83 -16.56
C SER A 357 -20.79 56.31 -16.75
N LYS A 358 -22.05 56.67 -17.01
CA LYS A 358 -22.46 58.05 -17.30
C LYS A 358 -22.11 59.00 -16.14
N THR A 359 -21.24 59.98 -16.42
CA THR A 359 -20.88 61.03 -15.46
C THR A 359 -21.57 62.35 -15.83
N GLU A 360 -22.25 62.93 -14.84
CA GLU A 360 -22.94 64.22 -14.99
C GLU A 360 -21.96 65.39 -14.83
N THR A 361 -22.01 66.34 -15.77
CA THR A 361 -21.19 67.55 -15.81
C THR A 361 -21.80 68.69 -15.00
N PHE A 362 -21.05 69.78 -14.80
CA PHE A 362 -21.58 70.99 -14.18
C PHE A 362 -22.87 71.46 -14.85
N ILE A 363 -22.86 71.53 -16.19
CA ILE A 363 -24.00 71.98 -16.99
C ILE A 363 -25.15 70.99 -16.91
N SER A 364 -24.89 69.68 -16.96
CA SER A 364 -25.96 68.69 -16.87
C SER A 364 -26.56 68.60 -15.47
N ARG A 365 -25.76 68.79 -14.41
CA ARG A 365 -26.24 68.92 -13.02
C ARG A 365 -27.08 70.17 -12.82
N LEU A 366 -26.66 71.29 -13.42
CA LEU A 366 -27.41 72.54 -13.38
C LEU A 366 -28.73 72.40 -14.15
N ALA A 367 -28.72 71.79 -15.33
CA ALA A 367 -29.91 71.48 -16.10
C ALA A 367 -30.84 70.50 -15.36
N ALA A 368 -30.29 69.47 -14.71
CA ALA A 368 -31.06 68.53 -13.88
C ALA A 368 -31.69 69.22 -12.67
N LEU A 369 -30.95 70.12 -12.00
CA LEU A 369 -31.48 70.95 -10.92
C LEU A 369 -32.61 71.85 -11.42
N TRP A 370 -32.43 72.52 -12.56
CA TRP A 370 -33.47 73.36 -13.15
C TRP A 370 -34.70 72.58 -13.62
N ASN A 371 -34.50 71.36 -14.13
CA ASN A 371 -35.60 70.44 -14.44
C ASN A 371 -36.32 69.99 -13.16
N HIS A 372 -35.59 69.72 -12.08
CA HIS A 372 -36.19 69.42 -10.78
C HIS A 372 -36.94 70.62 -10.21
N VAL A 373 -36.40 71.85 -10.35
CA VAL A 373 -37.08 73.09 -9.96
C VAL A 373 -38.33 73.32 -10.82
N ARG A 374 -38.28 73.00 -12.11
CA ARG A 374 -39.45 73.07 -13.01
C ARG A 374 -40.51 72.05 -12.62
N GLN A 375 -40.12 70.81 -12.32
CA GLN A 375 -41.01 69.76 -11.83
C GLN A 375 -41.56 70.09 -10.44
N SER A 376 -40.76 70.67 -9.55
CA SER A 376 -41.20 71.09 -8.22
C SER A 376 -42.12 72.30 -8.31
N ARG A 377 -41.91 73.22 -9.26
CA ARG A 377 -42.86 74.31 -9.57
C ARG A 377 -44.19 73.75 -10.09
N GLN A 378 -44.14 72.79 -11.01
CA GLN A 378 -45.36 72.12 -11.49
C GLN A 378 -46.07 71.31 -10.39
N LYS A 379 -45.33 70.75 -9.43
CA LYS A 379 -45.90 70.11 -8.22
C LYS A 379 -46.42 71.15 -7.21
N PHE A 380 -45.76 72.30 -7.10
CA PHE A 380 -46.14 73.44 -6.26
C PHE A 380 -47.43 74.11 -6.74
N GLU A 381 -47.59 74.26 -8.06
CA GLU A 381 -48.84 74.73 -8.68
C GLU A 381 -50.02 73.80 -8.37
N ARG A 382 -49.74 72.52 -8.04
CA ARG A 382 -50.75 71.55 -7.59
C ARG A 382 -50.99 71.56 -6.08
N ALA A 383 -50.05 72.05 -5.27
CA ALA A 383 -50.18 72.24 -3.82
C ALA A 383 -49.10 73.22 -3.30
N PRO A 384 -49.46 74.40 -2.76
CA PRO A 384 -48.50 75.44 -2.43
C PRO A 384 -47.74 75.15 -1.13
N ASP A 385 -46.44 74.85 -1.22
CA ASP A 385 -45.47 74.91 -0.12
C ASP A 385 -44.07 75.42 -0.55
N ARG A 386 -43.44 76.27 0.28
CA ARG A 386 -42.32 77.21 -0.07
C ARG A 386 -41.18 76.63 -0.95
N ALA A 387 -40.87 77.35 -2.05
CA ALA A 387 -39.81 77.00 -3.01
C ALA A 387 -38.37 77.33 -2.53
N LYS A 388 -37.48 76.33 -2.48
CA LYS A 388 -36.04 76.45 -2.10
C LYS A 388 -35.07 76.23 -3.29
N GLY A 389 -35.26 76.94 -4.41
CA GLY A 389 -34.45 76.73 -5.64
C GLY A 389 -33.15 77.55 -5.74
N PHE A 390 -33.16 78.79 -5.27
CA PHE A 390 -32.05 79.75 -5.47
C PHE A 390 -30.78 79.39 -4.68
N VAL A 391 -30.95 78.89 -3.46
CA VAL A 391 -29.83 78.47 -2.59
C VAL A 391 -29.07 77.29 -3.21
N GLY A 392 -29.77 76.34 -3.85
CA GLY A 392 -29.17 75.20 -4.52
C GLY A 392 -28.32 75.59 -5.74
N THR A 393 -28.78 76.56 -6.54
CA THR A 393 -28.01 77.06 -7.68
C THR A 393 -26.73 77.79 -7.23
N VAL A 394 -26.81 78.62 -6.19
CA VAL A 394 -25.64 79.33 -5.65
C VAL A 394 -24.63 78.35 -5.05
N ALA A 395 -25.10 77.33 -4.31
CA ALA A 395 -24.23 76.30 -3.74
C ALA A 395 -23.50 75.47 -4.82
N ILE A 396 -24.18 75.06 -5.90
CA ILE A 396 -23.55 74.30 -6.98
C ILE A 396 -22.55 75.18 -7.76
N CYS A 397 -22.89 76.44 -8.07
CA CYS A 397 -22.01 77.35 -8.79
C CYS A 397 -20.75 77.77 -8.00
N THR A 398 -20.74 77.64 -6.68
CA THR A 398 -19.59 78.01 -5.82
C THR A 398 -18.78 76.80 -5.38
N VAL A 399 -19.43 75.79 -4.80
CA VAL A 399 -18.74 74.64 -4.19
C VAL A 399 -18.21 73.67 -5.25
N TYR A 400 -18.96 73.44 -6.33
CA TYR A 400 -18.56 72.47 -7.36
C TYR A 400 -17.29 72.89 -8.15
N PRO A 401 -17.16 74.11 -8.70
CA PRO A 401 -15.93 74.48 -9.41
C PRO A 401 -14.71 74.52 -8.49
N VAL A 402 -14.85 75.05 -7.27
CA VAL A 402 -13.76 75.11 -6.29
C VAL A 402 -13.28 73.70 -5.92
N SER A 403 -14.20 72.78 -5.62
CA SER A 403 -13.85 71.39 -5.34
C SER A 403 -13.23 70.69 -6.55
N CYS A 404 -13.73 70.93 -7.77
CA CYS A 404 -13.14 70.37 -9.00
C CYS A 404 -11.70 70.84 -9.22
N VAL A 405 -11.41 72.12 -9.01
CA VAL A 405 -10.05 72.67 -9.18
C VAL A 405 -9.12 72.10 -8.11
N LEU A 406 -9.49 72.20 -6.82
CA LEU A 406 -8.67 71.73 -5.70
C LEU A 406 -8.38 70.23 -5.76
N LEU A 407 -9.39 69.40 -6.04
CA LEU A 407 -9.22 67.95 -6.12
C LEU A 407 -8.42 67.52 -7.35
N SER A 408 -8.51 68.27 -8.45
CA SER A 408 -7.74 67.94 -9.65
C SER A 408 -6.29 68.41 -9.55
N THR A 409 -6.02 69.61 -9.03
CA THR A 409 -4.65 70.08 -8.78
C THR A 409 -3.95 69.21 -7.73
N GLY A 410 -4.64 68.88 -6.63
CA GLY A 410 -4.12 67.96 -5.62
C GLY A 410 -3.82 66.56 -6.20
N SER A 411 -4.68 66.06 -7.08
CA SER A 411 -4.45 64.78 -7.78
C SER A 411 -3.21 64.82 -8.68
N PHE A 412 -3.01 65.89 -9.45
CA PHE A 412 -1.81 66.03 -10.28
C PHE A 412 -0.53 66.14 -9.44
N ILE A 413 -0.56 66.87 -8.33
CA ILE A 413 0.58 66.97 -7.41
C ILE A 413 0.93 65.59 -6.83
N LEU A 414 -0.06 64.83 -6.36
CA LEU A 414 0.13 63.48 -5.85
C LEU A 414 0.64 62.50 -6.92
N GLY A 415 0.17 62.64 -8.16
CA GLY A 415 0.63 61.85 -9.30
C GLY A 415 2.06 62.20 -9.72
N ALA A 416 2.43 63.49 -9.75
CA ALA A 416 3.78 63.96 -10.06
C ALA A 416 4.79 63.54 -8.99
N LEU A 417 4.38 63.53 -7.71
CA LEU A 417 5.20 63.04 -6.60
C LEU A 417 5.27 61.51 -6.51
N SER A 418 4.48 60.76 -7.30
CA SER A 418 4.45 59.30 -7.25
C SER A 418 5.80 58.59 -7.39
N PRO A 419 6.77 59.05 -8.21
CA PRO A 419 8.10 58.43 -8.26
C PRO A 419 8.87 58.50 -6.94
N ILE A 420 8.54 59.46 -6.06
CA ILE A 420 9.21 59.67 -4.78
C ILE A 420 8.56 58.83 -3.68
N TRP A 421 7.23 58.90 -3.53
CA TRP A 421 6.55 58.23 -2.42
C TRP A 421 6.21 56.75 -2.69
N MET A 422 6.08 56.30 -3.95
CA MET A 422 5.79 54.89 -4.28
C MET A 422 6.92 53.92 -3.89
N PRO A 423 8.21 54.20 -4.17
CA PRO A 423 9.31 53.36 -3.71
C PRO A 423 9.36 53.27 -2.18
N ILE A 424 9.10 54.37 -1.48
CA ILE A 424 9.08 54.41 0.00
C ILE A 424 7.94 53.52 0.53
N LEU A 425 6.73 53.64 -0.04
CA LEU A 425 5.58 52.84 0.37
C LEU A 425 5.80 51.34 0.13
N THR A 426 6.35 50.99 -1.03
CA THR A 426 6.62 49.58 -1.38
C THR A 426 7.78 49.00 -0.59
N LEU A 427 8.77 49.81 -0.21
CA LEU A 427 9.86 49.43 0.69
C LEU A 427 9.34 49.18 2.10
N LEU A 428 8.50 50.07 2.62
CA LEU A 428 7.84 49.89 3.91
C LEU A 428 7.00 48.60 3.91
N PHE A 429 6.23 48.37 2.84
CA PHE A 429 5.49 47.11 2.67
C PHE A 429 6.41 45.89 2.61
N HIS A 430 7.57 45.98 1.95
CA HIS A 430 8.57 44.90 1.92
C HIS A 430 9.15 44.61 3.31
N ILE A 431 9.46 45.66 4.09
CA ILE A 431 9.93 45.53 5.48
C ILE A 431 8.86 44.87 6.35
N VAL A 432 7.60 45.29 6.25
CA VAL A 432 6.48 44.68 6.98
C VAL A 432 6.31 43.20 6.61
N GLN A 433 6.50 42.85 5.33
CA GLN A 433 6.45 41.45 4.89
C GLN A 433 7.58 40.58 5.45
N ILE A 434 8.77 41.17 5.66
CA ILE A 434 9.91 40.46 6.25
C ILE A 434 9.75 40.32 7.78
N LEU A 435 9.26 41.37 8.45
CA LEU A 435 9.21 41.46 9.90
C LEU A 435 7.94 40.85 10.52
N VAL A 436 6.77 41.11 9.93
CA VAL A 436 5.47 40.79 10.55
C VAL A 436 4.82 39.58 9.90
N TYR A 437 4.56 39.63 8.59
CA TYR A 437 3.80 38.60 7.89
C TYR A 437 4.23 38.40 6.43
N ASP A 438 4.76 37.22 6.12
CA ASP A 438 5.21 36.87 4.77
C ASP A 438 4.07 36.32 3.90
N ALA A 439 3.33 37.23 3.26
CA ALA A 439 2.29 36.89 2.29
C ALA A 439 2.83 36.16 1.03
N ASN A 440 4.14 36.26 0.78
CA ASN A 440 4.79 35.72 -0.41
C ASN A 440 5.54 34.41 -0.11
N SER A 441 5.28 33.73 1.01
CA SER A 441 5.96 32.48 1.37
C SER A 441 5.87 31.44 0.23
N ALA A 442 6.99 30.77 -0.05
CA ALA A 442 7.12 29.82 -1.15
C ALA A 442 6.46 28.45 -0.86
N GLY A 443 6.22 28.11 0.41
CA GLY A 443 5.58 26.85 0.81
C GLY A 443 4.28 27.08 1.58
N GLU A 444 3.35 26.14 1.49
CA GLU A 444 2.06 26.16 2.22
C GLU A 444 2.25 25.91 3.73
N TYR A 445 3.28 25.14 4.11
CA TYR A 445 3.52 24.68 5.48
C TYR A 445 4.56 25.52 6.27
N GLY A 446 4.96 26.69 5.76
CA GLY A 446 5.92 27.57 6.44
C GLY A 446 5.29 28.46 7.51
N ARG A 447 6.05 28.79 8.58
CA ARG A 447 5.64 29.79 9.58
C ARG A 447 5.60 31.18 8.93
N LYS A 448 4.40 31.73 8.71
CA LYS A 448 4.19 32.99 7.99
C LYS A 448 4.40 34.24 8.84
N PHE A 449 4.25 34.13 10.16
CA PHE A 449 4.45 35.24 11.10
C PHE A 449 5.90 35.33 11.57
N PHE A 450 6.41 36.55 11.74
CA PHE A 450 7.75 36.84 12.27
C PHE A 450 8.87 36.05 11.59
N CYS A 451 8.90 36.04 10.25
CA CYS A 451 9.81 35.22 9.46
C CYS A 451 11.29 35.46 9.81
N LEU A 452 11.71 36.73 9.88
CA LEU A 452 13.11 37.09 10.20
C LEU A 452 13.51 36.69 11.63
N ILE A 453 12.65 36.93 12.61
CA ILE A 453 12.91 36.57 14.02
C ILE A 453 13.00 35.05 14.16
N ASN A 454 12.11 34.31 13.50
CA ASN A 454 12.15 32.85 13.50
C ASN A 454 13.44 32.31 12.87
N ILE A 455 13.88 32.86 11.74
CA ILE A 455 15.13 32.41 11.10
C ILE A 455 16.33 32.73 12.01
N LEU A 456 16.40 33.93 12.58
CA LEU A 456 17.53 34.34 13.44
C LEU A 456 17.58 33.58 14.76
N ILE A 457 16.45 33.42 15.45
CA ILE A 457 16.42 32.77 16.77
C ILE A 457 16.40 31.25 16.62
N THR A 458 15.48 30.71 15.84
CA THR A 458 15.28 29.25 15.78
C THR A 458 16.33 28.57 14.91
N ASP A 459 16.52 29.04 13.68
CA ASP A 459 17.39 28.33 12.73
C ASP A 459 18.86 28.69 12.94
N PHE A 460 19.17 29.97 13.12
CA PHE A 460 20.56 30.43 13.29
C PHE A 460 21.05 30.27 14.74
N LEU A 461 20.37 30.85 15.72
CA LEU A 461 20.85 30.82 17.11
C LEU A 461 20.68 29.43 17.74
N LEU A 462 19.46 28.89 17.77
CA LEU A 462 19.18 27.61 18.43
C LEU A 462 19.76 26.43 17.65
N CYS A 463 19.41 26.26 16.36
CA CYS A 463 19.90 25.12 15.59
C CYS A 463 21.34 25.30 15.10
N GLY A 464 21.77 26.53 14.80
CA GLY A 464 23.10 26.81 14.27
C GLY A 464 24.20 26.96 15.32
N ILE A 465 23.92 27.54 16.50
CA ILE A 465 24.94 27.82 17.53
C ILE A 465 24.73 26.97 18.78
N VAL A 466 23.54 26.99 19.38
CA VAL A 466 23.29 26.32 20.66
C VAL A 466 23.32 24.79 20.51
N GLN A 467 22.68 24.25 19.47
CA GLN A 467 22.64 22.81 19.22
C GLN A 467 24.04 22.19 19.06
N PRO A 468 24.97 22.72 18.24
CA PRO A 468 26.31 22.14 18.15
C PRO A 468 27.11 22.28 19.45
N ILE A 469 26.95 23.37 20.22
CA ILE A 469 27.58 23.50 21.53
C ILE A 469 27.06 22.41 22.48
N LEU A 470 25.75 22.19 22.53
CA LEU A 470 25.15 21.12 23.34
C LEU A 470 25.61 19.73 22.89
N VAL A 471 25.76 19.50 21.59
CA VAL A 471 26.31 18.23 21.06
C VAL A 471 27.76 18.04 21.49
N LEU A 472 28.57 19.10 21.48
CA LEU A 472 29.97 19.05 21.92
C LEU A 472 30.08 18.77 23.42
N ILE A 473 29.22 19.38 24.24
CA ILE A 473 29.08 19.07 25.67
C ILE A 473 28.67 17.60 25.85
N ALA A 474 27.64 17.14 25.14
CA ALA A 474 27.15 15.77 25.24
C ALA A 474 28.22 14.74 24.83
N LEU A 475 29.06 15.05 23.83
CA LEU A 475 30.18 14.22 23.39
C LEU A 475 31.25 14.03 24.47
N VAL A 476 31.41 14.99 25.39
CA VAL A 476 32.33 14.88 26.54
C VAL A 476 31.67 14.18 27.73
N PHE A 477 30.42 14.53 28.07
CA PHE A 477 29.74 13.97 29.25
C PHE A 477 29.30 12.51 29.07
N SER A 478 28.90 12.11 27.87
CA SER A 478 28.45 10.73 27.58
C SER A 478 29.54 9.67 27.82
N PRO A 479 30.80 9.82 27.36
CA PRO A 479 31.85 8.85 27.66
C PRO A 479 32.22 8.83 29.14
N ILE A 480 32.26 9.99 29.81
CA ILE A 480 32.57 10.08 31.25
C ILE A 480 31.52 9.31 32.07
N THR A 481 30.24 9.54 31.81
CA THR A 481 29.16 8.81 32.50
C THR A 481 29.19 7.32 32.21
N SER A 482 29.47 6.92 30.96
CA SER A 482 29.62 5.49 30.62
C SER A 482 30.80 4.83 31.33
N LEU A 483 31.91 5.55 31.50
CA LEU A 483 33.11 5.07 32.18
C LEU A 483 32.86 4.90 33.68
N LEU A 484 32.11 5.81 34.32
CA LEU A 484 31.69 5.67 35.71
C LEU A 484 30.81 4.43 35.93
N ILE A 485 29.85 4.18 35.01
CA ILE A 485 28.99 2.99 35.06
C ILE A 485 29.81 1.71 34.88
N LEU A 486 30.80 1.70 33.98
CA LEU A 486 31.70 0.56 33.77
C LEU A 486 32.52 0.27 35.03
N ILE A 487 33.11 1.29 35.66
CA ILE A 487 33.89 1.14 36.89
C ILE A 487 33.03 0.52 37.99
N TYR A 488 31.80 1.02 38.17
CA TYR A 488 30.87 0.45 39.14
C TYR A 488 30.55 -1.03 38.86
N ALA A 489 30.27 -1.38 37.60
CA ALA A 489 29.98 -2.76 37.21
C ALA A 489 31.17 -3.71 37.44
N LEU A 490 32.40 -3.25 37.16
CA LEU A 490 33.62 -4.02 37.40
C LEU A 490 33.86 -4.24 38.90
N LEU A 491 33.69 -3.21 39.73
CA LEU A 491 33.79 -3.32 41.19
C LEU A 491 32.76 -4.31 41.74
N HIS A 492 31.52 -4.25 41.28
CA HIS A 492 30.47 -5.18 41.69
C HIS A 492 30.79 -6.63 41.29
N ARG A 493 31.26 -6.84 40.05
CA ARG A 493 31.66 -8.18 39.58
C ARG A 493 32.84 -8.72 40.37
N PHE A 494 33.82 -7.88 40.69
CA PHE A 494 34.99 -8.27 41.48
C PHE A 494 34.62 -8.62 42.91
N ALA A 495 33.74 -7.84 43.55
CA ALA A 495 33.22 -8.15 44.88
C ALA A 495 32.47 -9.49 44.91
N GLY A 496 31.63 -9.77 43.90
CA GLY A 496 30.96 -11.06 43.76
C GLY A 496 31.96 -12.21 43.55
N GLY A 497 32.98 -12.01 42.71
CA GLY A 497 34.03 -13.02 42.51
C GLY A 497 34.85 -13.29 43.76
N LEU A 498 35.21 -12.26 44.53
CA LEU A 498 35.86 -12.41 45.83
C LEU A 498 34.97 -13.19 46.81
N TYR A 499 33.68 -12.87 46.86
CA TYR A 499 32.71 -13.58 47.67
C TYR A 499 32.67 -15.08 47.31
N ASP A 500 32.57 -15.41 46.03
CA ASP A 500 32.54 -16.81 45.56
C ASP A 500 33.85 -17.56 45.90
N ILE A 501 35.01 -16.90 45.74
CA ILE A 501 36.32 -17.49 46.09
C ILE A 501 36.40 -17.76 47.60
N ILE A 502 35.95 -16.81 48.42
CA ILE A 502 35.90 -16.94 49.88
C ILE A 502 35.00 -18.13 50.26
N VAL A 503 33.77 -18.18 49.73
CA VAL A 503 32.81 -19.26 49.99
C VAL A 503 33.39 -20.62 49.54
N PHE A 504 33.94 -20.70 48.33
CA PHE A 504 34.46 -21.96 47.80
C PHE A 504 35.66 -22.47 48.59
N LYS A 505 36.63 -21.61 48.90
CA LYS A 505 37.89 -22.00 49.56
C LYS A 505 37.71 -22.24 51.06
N LEU A 506 36.88 -21.46 51.74
CA LEU A 506 36.69 -21.58 53.19
C LEU A 506 35.61 -22.60 53.55
N ILE A 507 34.48 -22.62 52.82
CA ILE A 507 33.30 -23.41 53.18
C ILE A 507 33.28 -24.71 52.38
N ILE A 508 33.11 -24.64 51.04
CA ILE A 508 32.80 -25.82 50.22
C ILE A 508 33.96 -26.83 50.21
N LYS A 509 35.20 -26.38 49.98
CA LYS A 509 36.36 -27.27 49.87
C LYS A 509 36.64 -28.04 51.17
N ARG A 510 36.32 -27.48 52.32
CA ARG A 510 36.58 -28.12 53.63
C ARG A 510 35.42 -29.01 54.12
N LEU A 511 34.21 -28.84 53.57
CA LEU A 511 32.99 -29.48 54.09
C LEU A 511 32.33 -30.49 53.12
N ALA A 512 32.71 -30.54 51.84
CA ALA A 512 32.05 -31.43 50.87
C ALA A 512 32.56 -32.89 50.94
N ARG A 513 31.64 -33.86 51.14
CA ARG A 513 31.89 -35.31 51.13
C ARG A 513 31.10 -36.00 50.00
N ILE A 514 31.57 -37.13 49.50
CA ILE A 514 31.00 -37.86 48.35
C ILE A 514 29.62 -38.43 48.72
N PRO A 515 28.55 -38.14 47.95
CA PRO A 515 27.21 -38.67 48.21
C PRO A 515 27.07 -40.12 47.74
N ALA A 516 26.27 -40.90 48.48
CA ALA A 516 26.00 -42.31 48.17
C ALA A 516 25.06 -42.52 46.97
N HIS A 517 24.35 -41.46 46.56
CA HIS A 517 23.40 -41.46 45.44
C HIS A 517 23.63 -40.23 44.57
N ASP A 518 23.30 -40.37 43.28
CA ASP A 518 23.33 -39.25 42.34
C ASP A 518 22.34 -38.17 42.80
N THR A 519 22.84 -36.97 43.05
CA THR A 519 22.05 -35.79 43.39
C THR A 519 22.14 -34.80 42.24
N PHE A 520 21.22 -33.84 42.15
CA PHE A 520 21.24 -32.79 41.11
C PHE A 520 22.61 -32.08 41.00
N LEU A 521 23.38 -32.02 42.08
CA LEU A 521 24.72 -31.42 42.12
C LEU A 521 25.86 -32.32 41.64
N ALA A 522 25.74 -33.66 41.70
CA ALA A 522 26.84 -34.58 41.37
C ALA A 522 26.32 -35.95 40.92
N ARG A 523 26.86 -36.45 39.79
CA ARG A 523 26.50 -37.74 39.16
C ARG A 523 27.72 -38.64 38.98
N ARG A 524 27.57 -39.94 39.27
CA ARG A 524 28.62 -40.96 39.08
C ARG A 524 28.67 -41.41 37.61
N ILE A 525 29.89 -41.59 37.09
CA ILE A 525 30.15 -41.80 35.64
C ILE A 525 30.78 -43.19 35.35
N ALA A 526 31.05 -44.03 36.35
CA ALA A 526 31.58 -45.40 36.16
C ALA A 526 31.34 -46.34 37.37
N GLY A 527 31.09 -47.64 37.09
CA GLY A 527 30.94 -48.76 38.05
C GLY A 527 30.01 -49.90 37.53
N PRO A 528 30.06 -51.13 38.07
CA PRO A 528 29.13 -52.21 37.70
C PRO A 528 27.68 -51.92 38.14
N GLY A 529 26.70 -52.26 37.31
CA GLY A 529 25.27 -51.89 37.47
C GLY A 529 24.76 -50.83 36.47
N LEU A 530 25.40 -50.73 35.30
CA LEU A 530 25.29 -49.60 34.36
C LEU A 530 24.39 -49.86 33.14
N ALA A 531 23.48 -50.85 33.17
CA ALA A 531 22.46 -51.00 32.13
C ALA A 531 21.56 -49.76 32.20
N ALA A 532 21.74 -48.84 31.25
CA ALA A 532 21.23 -47.47 31.35
C ALA A 532 19.71 -47.35 31.14
N GLN A 533 19.03 -48.43 30.77
CA GLN A 533 17.61 -48.45 30.47
C GLN A 533 16.96 -49.62 31.22
N TYR A 534 16.12 -49.27 32.19
CA TYR A 534 15.22 -50.20 32.86
C TYR A 534 13.81 -50.00 32.31
N PHE A 535 13.07 -51.08 32.15
CA PHE A 535 11.68 -51.04 31.67
C PHE A 535 10.70 -51.44 32.79
N TYR A 536 9.50 -50.90 32.73
CA TYR A 536 8.41 -51.24 33.64
C TYR A 536 7.47 -52.21 32.94
N GLN A 537 7.20 -53.34 33.59
CA GLN A 537 6.19 -54.28 33.13
C GLN A 537 4.85 -53.93 33.78
N VAL A 538 3.86 -53.64 32.95
CA VAL A 538 2.46 -53.36 33.35
C VAL A 538 1.60 -54.60 33.08
N SER A 539 0.50 -54.77 33.82
CA SER A 539 -0.40 -55.90 33.59
C SER A 539 -1.34 -55.66 32.40
N SER A 540 -1.65 -56.72 31.63
CA SER A 540 -2.64 -56.66 30.52
C SER A 540 -3.95 -55.93 30.89
N PRO A 541 -4.63 -56.24 32.02
CA PRO A 541 -5.90 -55.59 32.36
C PRO A 541 -5.76 -54.10 32.68
N GLU A 542 -4.63 -53.65 33.25
CA GLU A 542 -4.37 -52.22 33.49
C GLU A 542 -4.25 -51.45 32.18
N VAL A 543 -3.59 -52.04 31.17
CA VAL A 543 -3.46 -51.43 29.83
C VAL A 543 -4.82 -51.31 29.15
N LEU A 544 -5.69 -52.32 29.29
CA LEU A 544 -7.03 -52.28 28.72
C LEU A 544 -7.95 -51.29 29.44
N ALA A 545 -7.84 -51.16 30.77
CA ALA A 545 -8.55 -50.14 31.53
C ALA A 545 -8.08 -48.72 31.14
N ALA A 546 -6.78 -48.53 30.90
CA ALA A 546 -6.24 -47.29 30.38
C ALA A 546 -6.80 -46.98 28.96
N LEU A 547 -6.87 -48.00 28.09
CA LEU A 547 -7.46 -47.88 26.76
C LEU A 547 -8.94 -47.49 26.82
N GLU A 548 -9.72 -48.11 27.70
CA GLU A 548 -11.13 -47.77 27.91
C GLU A 548 -11.30 -46.30 28.34
N SER A 549 -10.48 -45.84 29.28
CA SER A 549 -10.53 -44.43 29.73
C SER A 549 -10.22 -43.43 28.61
N LEU A 550 -9.28 -43.74 27.71
CA LEU A 550 -8.98 -42.90 26.55
C LEU A 550 -10.16 -42.84 25.59
N ILE A 551 -10.77 -43.98 25.31
CA ILE A 551 -11.90 -44.07 24.40
C ILE A 551 -13.07 -43.25 24.96
N GLU A 552 -13.32 -43.33 26.26
CA GLU A 552 -14.33 -42.51 26.93
C GLU A 552 -13.99 -41.01 26.86
N GLN A 553 -12.72 -40.61 27.05
CA GLN A 553 -12.32 -39.20 26.88
C GLN A 553 -12.57 -38.69 25.45
N LYS A 554 -12.31 -39.51 24.43
CA LYS A 554 -12.59 -39.16 23.02
C LYS A 554 -14.09 -39.06 22.77
N GLU A 555 -14.90 -39.96 23.34
CA GLU A 555 -16.36 -39.88 23.31
C GLU A 555 -16.85 -38.57 23.93
N LEU A 556 -16.38 -38.22 25.14
CA LEU A 556 -16.77 -36.98 25.83
C LEU A 556 -16.43 -35.73 25.02
N LYS A 557 -15.31 -35.72 24.30
CA LYS A 557 -14.93 -34.63 23.41
C LYS A 557 -15.89 -34.47 22.23
N ILE A 558 -16.25 -35.57 21.58
CA ILE A 558 -17.17 -35.56 20.44
C ILE A 558 -18.59 -35.21 20.89
N TYR A 559 -19.04 -35.81 22.00
CA TYR A 559 -20.30 -35.49 22.65
C TYR A 559 -20.40 -34.00 23.00
N ARG A 560 -19.32 -33.40 23.51
CA ARG A 560 -19.27 -31.95 23.78
C ARG A 560 -19.55 -31.14 22.53
N SER A 561 -18.83 -31.41 21.45
CA SER A 561 -18.98 -30.68 20.18
C SER A 561 -20.40 -30.82 19.63
N TYR A 562 -20.95 -32.04 19.64
CA TYR A 562 -22.31 -32.32 19.21
C TYR A 562 -23.37 -31.56 20.02
N ILE A 563 -23.28 -31.59 21.36
CA ILE A 563 -24.23 -30.88 22.23
C ILE A 563 -24.04 -29.35 22.15
N GLU A 564 -22.81 -28.84 22.04
CA GLU A 564 -22.55 -27.41 21.82
C GLU A 564 -23.22 -26.92 20.52
N GLU A 565 -23.18 -27.71 19.44
CA GLU A 565 -23.87 -27.38 18.19
C GLU A 565 -25.40 -27.32 18.37
N ILE A 566 -25.98 -28.30 19.06
CA ILE A 566 -27.42 -28.33 19.38
C ILE A 566 -27.82 -27.11 20.22
N LEU A 567 -27.01 -26.77 21.24
CA LEU A 567 -27.27 -25.62 22.11
C LEU A 567 -27.16 -24.28 21.37
N MET A 568 -26.33 -24.19 20.32
CA MET A 568 -26.16 -22.98 19.52
C MET A 568 -27.23 -22.81 18.43
N LYS A 569 -27.97 -23.87 18.08
CA LYS A 569 -29.01 -23.85 17.05
C LYS A 569 -30.06 -22.73 17.24
N PRO A 570 -30.62 -22.49 18.45
CA PRO A 570 -31.61 -21.42 18.66
C PRO A 570 -31.06 -20.02 18.41
N ILE A 571 -29.78 -19.77 18.73
CA ILE A 571 -29.10 -18.48 18.46
C ILE A 571 -28.94 -18.29 16.95
N ASN A 572 -28.55 -19.36 16.24
CA ASN A 572 -28.38 -19.33 14.79
C ASN A 572 -29.71 -19.13 14.07
N GLU A 573 -30.78 -19.82 14.48
CA GLU A 573 -32.14 -19.64 13.94
C GLU A 573 -32.65 -18.22 14.19
N TYR A 574 -32.43 -17.65 15.37
CA TYR A 574 -32.79 -16.26 15.66
C TYR A 574 -31.98 -15.28 14.80
N ARG A 575 -30.67 -15.51 14.61
CA ARG A 575 -29.83 -14.66 13.75
C ARG A 575 -30.28 -14.73 12.30
N GLN A 576 -30.64 -15.92 11.80
CA GLN A 576 -31.19 -16.10 10.46
C GLN A 576 -32.53 -15.36 10.29
N PHE A 577 -33.44 -15.48 11.27
CA PHE A 577 -34.69 -14.72 11.30
C PHE A 577 -34.45 -13.21 11.31
N PHE A 578 -33.53 -12.72 12.17
CA PHE A 578 -33.23 -11.30 12.28
C PHE A 578 -32.65 -10.75 10.98
N ASN A 579 -31.70 -11.45 10.37
CA ASN A 579 -31.13 -11.05 9.09
C ASN A 579 -32.22 -11.03 8.01
N ALA A 580 -33.03 -12.10 7.89
CA ALA A 580 -34.11 -12.15 6.92
C ALA A 580 -35.13 -11.00 7.08
N ALA A 581 -35.42 -10.57 8.31
CA ALA A 581 -36.39 -9.51 8.58
C ALA A 581 -35.81 -8.08 8.53
N PHE A 582 -34.54 -7.87 8.91
CA PHE A 582 -33.98 -6.54 9.19
C PHE A 582 -32.69 -6.18 8.43
N GLU A 583 -32.08 -7.11 7.69
CA GLU A 583 -30.93 -6.86 6.80
C GLU A 583 -31.20 -5.79 5.71
N PRO A 584 -32.40 -5.67 5.10
CA PRO A 584 -32.70 -4.59 4.15
C PRO A 584 -32.59 -3.19 4.75
N PHE A 585 -32.71 -3.08 6.08
CA PHE A 585 -32.66 -1.83 6.82
C PHE A 585 -31.29 -1.55 7.45
N SER A 586 -30.27 -2.38 7.15
CA SER A 586 -28.92 -2.27 7.74
C SER A 586 -28.91 -2.27 9.27
N ALA A 587 -29.94 -2.84 9.90
CA ALA A 587 -29.99 -2.96 11.35
C ALA A 587 -29.06 -4.09 11.79
N GLN A 588 -28.23 -3.84 12.81
CA GLN A 588 -27.36 -4.84 13.41
C GLN A 588 -27.89 -5.21 14.79
N ILE A 589 -27.71 -6.46 15.19
CA ILE A 589 -27.97 -6.92 16.56
C ILE A 589 -26.93 -6.22 17.47
N GLN A 590 -27.34 -5.17 18.16
CA GLN A 590 -26.49 -4.52 19.16
C GLN A 590 -26.43 -5.39 20.43
N ILE A 591 -25.21 -5.81 20.79
CA ILE A 591 -24.93 -6.43 22.08
C ILE A 591 -24.78 -5.28 23.08
N THR A 592 -25.90 -4.81 23.60
CA THR A 592 -25.96 -3.80 24.66
C THR A 592 -26.16 -4.51 26.00
N ASP A 593 -25.60 -3.98 27.09
CA ASP A 593 -25.78 -4.49 28.47
C ASP A 593 -27.24 -4.41 28.98
N SER A 594 -28.18 -3.93 28.16
CA SER A 594 -29.60 -3.92 28.48
C SER A 594 -30.25 -5.27 28.13
N PRO A 595 -31.24 -5.74 28.92
CA PRO A 595 -31.80 -7.09 28.78
C PRO A 595 -32.68 -7.22 27.54
N SER A 596 -32.06 -7.42 26.38
CA SER A 596 -32.72 -7.80 25.12
C SER A 596 -33.03 -9.30 25.09
N VAL A 597 -34.00 -9.72 24.26
CA VAL A 597 -34.36 -11.14 24.08
C VAL A 597 -33.15 -11.95 23.62
N TYR A 598 -32.32 -11.39 22.72
CA TYR A 598 -31.08 -11.99 22.27
C TYR A 598 -30.06 -12.17 23.41
N SER A 599 -29.86 -11.14 24.24
CA SER A 599 -28.96 -11.22 25.40
C SER A 599 -29.40 -12.33 26.35
N ARG A 600 -30.69 -12.40 26.70
CA ARG A 600 -31.23 -13.43 27.60
C ARG A 600 -31.03 -14.84 27.05
N MET A 601 -31.27 -15.04 25.75
CA MET A 601 -31.06 -16.33 25.11
C MET A 601 -29.58 -16.71 25.11
N ASN A 602 -28.71 -15.76 24.78
CA ASN A 602 -27.26 -15.96 24.82
C ASN A 602 -26.78 -16.29 26.25
N ASP A 603 -27.30 -15.62 27.27
CA ASP A 603 -26.96 -15.88 28.67
C ASP A 603 -27.38 -17.29 29.11
N VAL A 604 -28.58 -17.73 28.72
CA VAL A 604 -29.08 -19.09 29.02
C VAL A 604 -28.26 -20.15 28.30
N VAL A 605 -27.98 -19.97 27.00
CA VAL A 605 -27.14 -20.88 26.22
C VAL A 605 -25.73 -20.94 26.81
N ASN A 606 -25.12 -19.80 27.13
CA ASN A 606 -23.81 -19.75 27.76
C ASN A 606 -23.80 -20.45 29.13
N LYS A 607 -24.86 -20.30 29.93
CA LYS A 607 -24.99 -21.03 31.20
C LYS A 607 -25.05 -22.54 30.98
N HIS A 608 -25.79 -23.02 29.98
CA HIS A 608 -25.84 -24.44 29.63
C HIS A 608 -24.50 -24.97 29.10
N ILE A 609 -23.81 -24.20 28.27
CA ILE A 609 -22.46 -24.53 27.79
C ILE A 609 -21.48 -24.61 28.97
N GLN A 610 -21.56 -23.69 29.94
CA GLN A 610 -20.73 -23.76 31.15
C GLN A 610 -21.06 -24.97 32.03
N ASN A 611 -22.35 -25.30 32.20
CA ASN A 611 -22.76 -26.51 32.92
C ASN A 611 -22.26 -27.79 32.22
N LEU A 612 -22.34 -27.84 30.89
CA LEU A 612 -21.82 -28.94 30.09
C LEU A 612 -20.30 -29.08 30.28
N LYS A 613 -19.56 -27.97 30.14
CA LYS A 613 -18.10 -27.96 30.35
C LYS A 613 -17.74 -28.44 31.75
N THR A 614 -18.34 -27.87 32.79
CA THR A 614 -18.05 -28.29 34.17
C THR A 614 -18.42 -29.76 34.45
N ALA A 615 -19.46 -30.31 33.82
CA ALA A 615 -19.79 -31.73 33.95
C ALA A 615 -18.77 -32.63 33.24
N ILE A 616 -18.33 -32.24 32.04
CA ILE A 616 -17.34 -32.97 31.25
C ILE A 616 -15.96 -32.88 31.89
N ASP A 617 -15.55 -31.70 32.36
CA ASP A 617 -14.27 -31.50 33.03
C ASP A 617 -14.20 -32.34 34.31
N LYS A 618 -15.27 -32.37 35.13
CA LYS A 618 -15.35 -33.28 36.28
C LYS A 618 -15.19 -34.75 35.92
N ARG A 619 -15.75 -35.19 34.78
CA ARG A 619 -15.61 -36.59 34.33
C ARG A 619 -14.21 -36.85 33.77
N ASN A 620 -13.66 -35.92 33.00
CA ASN A 620 -12.30 -36.00 32.47
C ASN A 620 -11.26 -36.02 33.59
N ASP A 621 -11.45 -35.24 34.66
CA ASP A 621 -10.56 -35.27 35.83
C ASP A 621 -10.54 -36.65 36.50
N LEU A 622 -11.65 -37.39 36.50
CA LEU A 622 -11.72 -38.77 36.98
C LEU A 622 -11.06 -39.78 36.02
N LEU A 623 -11.02 -39.48 34.73
CA LEU A 623 -10.45 -40.33 33.68
C LEU A 623 -8.98 -40.04 33.39
N GLN A 624 -8.42 -38.96 33.95
CA GLN A 624 -7.03 -38.56 33.71
C GLN A 624 -6.06 -39.58 34.32
N ILE A 625 -5.43 -40.35 33.44
CA ILE A 625 -4.26 -41.14 33.81
C ILE A 625 -3.10 -40.18 33.99
N HIS A 626 -2.61 -40.05 35.21
CA HIS A 626 -1.44 -39.23 35.51
C HIS A 626 -0.19 -39.98 35.05
N HIS A 627 0.20 -39.76 33.80
CA HIS A 627 1.43 -40.32 33.26
C HIS A 627 2.64 -39.59 33.84
N GLY A 628 3.42 -40.27 34.67
CA GLY A 628 4.77 -39.82 35.00
C GLY A 628 5.72 -39.91 33.79
N HIS A 629 6.95 -39.39 33.92
CA HIS A 629 8.01 -39.43 32.89
C HIS A 629 8.53 -40.84 32.54
N GLN A 630 7.81 -41.89 32.93
CA GLN A 630 8.18 -43.29 32.79
C GLN A 630 7.36 -44.01 31.71
N HIS A 631 6.43 -43.31 31.04
CA HIS A 631 5.55 -43.88 30.02
C HIS A 631 6.29 -44.49 28.83
N ASP A 632 7.39 -43.85 28.41
CA ASP A 632 8.30 -44.32 27.37
C ASP A 632 9.00 -45.65 27.71
N ARG A 633 8.96 -46.05 28.98
CA ARG A 633 9.65 -47.24 29.50
C ARG A 633 8.69 -48.36 29.87
N ILE A 634 7.38 -48.17 29.65
CA ILE A 634 6.39 -49.21 29.86
C ILE A 634 6.42 -50.16 28.67
N ARG A 635 6.61 -51.46 28.93
CA ARG A 635 6.58 -52.51 27.91
C ARG A 635 5.87 -53.75 28.43
N LEU A 636 5.35 -54.54 27.51
CA LEU A 636 4.71 -55.82 27.79
C LEU A 636 5.60 -56.99 27.35
N THR A 637 5.31 -58.16 27.88
CA THR A 637 5.84 -59.41 27.30
C THR A 637 5.19 -59.66 25.95
N GLU A 638 5.83 -60.44 25.08
CA GLU A 638 5.28 -60.78 23.76
C GLU A 638 3.88 -61.44 23.86
N ALA A 639 3.68 -62.31 24.85
CA ALA A 639 2.40 -62.95 25.11
C ALA A 639 1.32 -61.94 25.57
N ASP A 640 1.65 -61.04 26.49
CA ASP A 640 0.70 -60.04 26.99
C ASP A 640 0.38 -58.98 25.93
N LEU A 641 1.36 -58.58 25.12
CA LEU A 641 1.18 -57.59 24.06
C LEU A 641 0.22 -58.09 22.97
N THR A 642 0.37 -59.35 22.56
CA THR A 642 -0.53 -59.96 21.57
C THR A 642 -1.95 -60.10 22.12
N ALA A 643 -2.11 -60.44 23.40
CA ALA A 643 -3.41 -60.48 24.06
C ALA A 643 -4.07 -59.08 24.12
N VAL A 644 -3.33 -58.05 24.56
CA VAL A 644 -3.83 -56.67 24.64
C VAL A 644 -4.24 -56.13 23.27
N LEU A 645 -3.50 -56.44 22.20
CA LEU A 645 -3.85 -55.97 20.86
C LEU A 645 -5.14 -56.61 20.34
N ILE A 646 -5.35 -57.91 20.59
CA ILE A 646 -6.58 -58.61 20.20
C ILE A 646 -7.78 -58.09 21.00
N GLU A 647 -7.64 -58.02 22.33
CA GLU A 647 -8.71 -57.56 23.22
C GLU A 647 -9.02 -56.07 23.03
N GLY A 648 -7.99 -55.24 22.82
CA GLY A 648 -8.13 -53.82 22.50
C GLY A 648 -8.81 -53.58 21.16
N THR A 649 -8.54 -54.41 20.15
CA THR A 649 -9.24 -54.35 18.86
C THR A 649 -10.73 -54.64 19.01
N GLN A 650 -11.08 -55.69 19.76
CA GLN A 650 -12.48 -56.04 20.05
C GLN A 650 -13.21 -54.94 20.84
N LEU A 651 -12.51 -54.30 21.79
CA LEU A 651 -13.05 -53.21 22.59
C LEU A 651 -13.36 -51.99 21.70
N VAL A 652 -12.40 -51.60 20.86
CA VAL A 652 -12.55 -50.49 19.90
C VAL A 652 -13.67 -50.76 18.90
N GLU A 653 -13.70 -51.96 18.30
CA GLU A 653 -14.72 -52.37 17.32
C GLU A 653 -16.14 -52.36 17.92
N LYS A 654 -16.29 -52.69 19.20
CA LYS A 654 -17.59 -52.70 19.87
C LYS A 654 -18.08 -51.29 20.24
N TRP A 655 -17.16 -50.40 20.64
CA TRP A 655 -17.48 -49.06 21.16
C TRP A 655 -17.60 -47.99 20.07
N TYR A 656 -16.61 -47.88 19.17
CA TYR A 656 -16.53 -46.77 18.20
C TYR A 656 -17.74 -46.67 17.27
N PRO A 657 -18.24 -47.76 16.65
CA PRO A 657 -19.43 -47.70 15.79
C PRO A 657 -20.70 -47.27 16.51
N LYS A 658 -20.85 -47.65 17.80
CA LYS A 658 -22.08 -47.41 18.56
C LYS A 658 -22.13 -46.02 19.18
N GLN A 659 -21.01 -45.55 19.72
CA GLN A 659 -20.98 -44.37 20.58
C GLN A 659 -20.18 -43.20 20.01
N ILE A 660 -19.28 -43.40 19.06
CA ILE A 660 -18.47 -42.30 18.50
C ILE A 660 -18.97 -41.95 17.10
N LEU A 661 -19.03 -42.93 16.21
CA LEU A 661 -19.45 -42.74 14.82
C LEU A 661 -20.94 -42.39 14.68
N SER A 662 -21.76 -42.68 15.69
CA SER A 662 -23.19 -42.33 15.69
C SER A 662 -23.44 -40.82 15.84
N TYR A 663 -22.48 -40.07 16.39
CA TYR A 663 -22.55 -38.61 16.51
C TYR A 663 -21.96 -37.86 15.30
N LEU A 664 -21.31 -38.56 14.37
CA LEU A 664 -20.60 -37.97 13.23
C LEU A 664 -21.42 -38.09 11.94
N ASN A 665 -21.36 -37.06 11.09
CA ASN A 665 -21.93 -37.12 9.75
C ASN A 665 -21.07 -37.99 8.81
N LYS A 666 -21.61 -38.42 7.67
CA LYS A 666 -20.88 -39.26 6.70
C LYS A 666 -19.57 -38.61 6.23
N ASP A 667 -19.58 -37.31 5.93
CA ASP A 667 -18.40 -36.56 5.51
C ASP A 667 -17.36 -36.38 6.63
N GLU A 668 -17.79 -36.37 7.88
CA GLU A 668 -16.91 -36.24 9.05
C GLU A 668 -16.29 -37.57 9.43
N THR A 669 -16.98 -38.67 9.14
CA THR A 669 -16.47 -40.03 9.31
C THR A 669 -15.30 -40.29 8.36
N GLU A 670 -15.38 -39.83 7.10
CA GLU A 670 -14.25 -39.89 6.16
C GLU A 670 -13.06 -39.03 6.64
N LYS A 671 -13.32 -37.83 7.17
CA LYS A 671 -12.27 -36.97 7.75
C LYS A 671 -11.58 -37.64 8.94
N PHE A 672 -12.35 -38.30 9.81
CA PHE A 672 -11.81 -39.02 10.97
C PHE A 672 -10.79 -40.08 10.55
N TRP A 673 -11.12 -40.95 9.59
CA TRP A 673 -10.19 -41.99 9.13
C TRP A 673 -8.95 -41.40 8.43
N ASN A 674 -9.11 -40.29 7.70
CA ASN A 674 -8.01 -39.56 7.08
C ASN A 674 -7.06 -38.91 8.10
N ASP A 675 -7.58 -38.30 9.17
CA ASP A 675 -6.77 -37.68 10.22
C ASP A 675 -5.85 -38.70 10.91
N TYR A 676 -6.31 -39.95 10.99
CA TYR A 676 -5.54 -41.05 11.56
C TYR A 676 -4.67 -41.77 10.53
N ASP A 677 -4.64 -41.43 9.23
CA ASP A 677 -3.96 -42.21 8.17
C ASP A 677 -4.34 -43.71 8.19
N LEU A 678 -5.63 -44.02 8.25
CA LEU A 678 -6.16 -45.40 8.28
C LEU A 678 -7.23 -45.62 7.20
N GLU A 679 -7.41 -46.88 6.79
CA GLU A 679 -8.52 -47.28 5.91
C GLU A 679 -9.81 -47.42 6.73
N GLU A 680 -10.97 -47.25 6.08
CA GLU A 680 -12.27 -47.39 6.74
C GLU A 680 -12.44 -48.80 7.34
N ASN A 681 -12.76 -48.88 8.63
CA ASN A 681 -12.91 -50.10 9.42
C ASN A 681 -11.59 -50.84 9.77
N ASP A 682 -10.42 -50.20 9.67
CA ASP A 682 -9.17 -50.76 10.22
C ASP A 682 -9.10 -50.58 11.75
N TRP A 683 -9.86 -51.41 12.47
CA TRP A 683 -9.96 -51.37 13.94
C TRP A 683 -8.67 -51.77 14.65
N PHE A 684 -7.88 -52.66 14.05
CA PHE A 684 -6.59 -53.09 14.59
C PHE A 684 -5.56 -51.97 14.49
N GLY A 685 -5.50 -51.28 13.35
CA GLY A 685 -4.66 -50.09 13.15
C GLY A 685 -5.07 -48.95 14.09
N LEU A 686 -6.38 -48.77 14.32
CA LEU A 686 -6.89 -47.77 15.26
C LEU A 686 -6.51 -48.11 16.71
N ALA A 687 -6.75 -49.34 17.17
CA ALA A 687 -6.39 -49.79 18.51
C ALA A 687 -4.88 -49.63 18.77
N SER A 688 -4.05 -49.98 17.79
CA SER A 688 -2.59 -49.82 17.86
C SER A 688 -2.17 -48.36 17.97
N LYS A 689 -2.81 -47.45 17.20
CA LYS A 689 -2.51 -46.01 17.27
C LYS A 689 -2.98 -45.38 18.59
N LEU A 690 -4.12 -45.82 19.13
CA LEU A 690 -4.61 -45.36 20.44
C LEU A 690 -3.69 -45.82 21.59
N LEU A 691 -3.16 -47.05 21.51
CA LEU A 691 -2.15 -47.53 22.47
C LEU A 691 -0.83 -46.77 22.35
N GLN A 692 -0.42 -46.36 21.14
CA GLN A 692 0.75 -45.49 20.94
C GLN A 692 0.51 -44.04 21.43
N GLU A 693 -0.72 -43.54 21.31
CA GLU A 693 -1.13 -42.22 21.81
C GLU A 693 -1.16 -42.19 23.34
N LEU A 694 -1.65 -43.28 23.96
CA LEU A 694 -1.57 -43.49 25.40
C LEU A 694 -0.11 -43.60 25.85
N PHE A 695 0.56 -44.68 25.44
CA PHE A 695 1.88 -45.07 25.92
C PHE A 695 3.02 -44.28 25.30
N CYS A 696 3.56 -44.86 24.24
CA CYS A 696 4.59 -44.32 23.39
C CYS A 696 4.63 -45.16 22.12
N ARG A 697 5.28 -44.66 21.07
CA ARG A 697 5.46 -45.43 19.83
C ARG A 697 6.19 -46.76 20.05
N ASP A 698 7.12 -46.78 21.02
CA ASP A 698 7.93 -47.94 21.36
C ASP A 698 7.18 -48.98 22.22
N PHE A 699 5.94 -48.70 22.66
CA PHE A 699 5.13 -49.63 23.45
C PHE A 699 4.81 -50.93 22.69
N LEU A 700 4.70 -50.87 21.36
CA LEU A 700 4.47 -52.05 20.52
C LEU A 700 5.72 -52.93 20.33
N THR A 701 6.85 -52.59 20.95
CA THR A 701 8.03 -53.46 20.97
C THR A 701 8.02 -54.33 22.24
N PRO A 702 8.04 -55.68 22.11
CA PRO A 702 8.04 -56.56 23.26
C PRO A 702 9.39 -56.49 24.01
N LEU A 703 9.38 -56.86 25.29
CA LEU A 703 10.59 -56.97 26.12
C LEU A 703 11.54 -58.08 25.62
N GLU A 704 12.84 -57.80 25.55
CA GLU A 704 13.88 -58.79 25.23
C GLU A 704 14.38 -59.50 26.50
N GLN A 705 14.86 -60.74 26.39
CA GLN A 705 15.30 -61.55 27.55
C GLN A 705 16.51 -60.97 28.31
N THR A 706 17.22 -60.01 27.70
CA THR A 706 18.39 -59.33 28.29
C THR A 706 18.06 -58.03 29.03
N ASP A 707 16.80 -57.59 29.00
CA ASP A 707 16.38 -56.34 29.60
C ASP A 707 16.15 -56.45 31.11
N VAL A 708 16.51 -55.40 31.86
CA VAL A 708 16.21 -55.31 33.30
C VAL A 708 14.80 -54.74 33.46
N CYS A 709 13.86 -55.61 33.84
CA CYS A 709 12.46 -55.24 34.06
C CYS A 709 12.13 -55.08 35.55
N TYR A 710 11.34 -54.06 35.87
CA TYR A 710 10.68 -53.92 37.17
C TYR A 710 9.19 -54.15 36.98
N SER A 711 8.68 -55.29 37.47
CA SER A 711 7.24 -55.50 37.60
C SER A 711 6.77 -54.79 38.86
N LEU A 712 5.84 -53.86 38.73
CA LEU A 712 5.10 -53.31 39.88
C LEU A 712 4.15 -54.41 40.39
N LYS A 713 4.66 -55.27 41.28
CA LYS A 713 3.78 -56.06 42.13
C LYS A 713 3.38 -55.17 43.29
N VAL A 714 2.09 -54.91 43.42
CA VAL A 714 1.55 -54.24 44.60
C VAL A 714 1.72 -55.19 45.78
N ASP A 715 2.85 -55.10 46.49
CA ASP A 715 3.07 -55.81 47.76
C ASP A 715 2.27 -55.18 48.93
N HIS A 716 1.22 -54.40 48.61
CA HIS A 716 0.51 -53.55 49.56
C HIS A 716 -1.00 -53.78 49.55
N ILE A 717 -1.43 -55.02 49.36
CA ILE A 717 -2.63 -55.51 50.04
C ILE A 717 -2.27 -56.81 50.74
N THR A 718 -1.37 -56.73 51.72
CA THR A 718 -1.53 -57.65 52.84
C THR A 718 -2.82 -57.25 53.53
N LEU A 719 -3.76 -58.18 53.71
CA LEU A 719 -5.06 -57.97 54.35
C LEU A 719 -4.94 -57.15 55.66
N SER A 720 -3.81 -57.28 56.36
CA SER A 720 -3.45 -56.55 57.58
C SER A 720 -3.26 -55.04 57.39
N LYS A 721 -2.66 -54.57 56.29
CA LYS A 721 -2.43 -53.14 56.01
C LYS A 721 -3.69 -52.43 55.51
N TYR A 722 -4.49 -53.13 54.69
CA TYR A 722 -5.80 -52.64 54.24
C TYR A 722 -6.79 -52.56 55.43
N ALA A 723 -6.77 -53.57 56.31
CA ALA A 723 -7.50 -53.52 57.58
C ALA A 723 -7.06 -52.35 58.46
N HIS A 724 -5.76 -52.03 58.51
CA HIS A 724 -5.24 -50.91 59.28
C HIS A 724 -5.62 -49.54 58.68
N MET A 725 -5.66 -49.39 57.35
CA MET A 725 -6.16 -48.18 56.68
C MET A 725 -7.66 -47.95 56.89
N ILE A 726 -8.46 -49.02 56.85
CA ILE A 726 -9.89 -48.95 57.21
C ILE A 726 -10.05 -48.56 58.67
N HIS A 727 -9.19 -49.09 59.55
CA HIS A 727 -9.22 -48.78 60.97
C HIS A 727 -8.75 -47.36 61.30
N SER A 728 -7.87 -46.77 60.48
CA SER A 728 -7.32 -45.42 60.66
C SER A 728 -8.03 -44.32 59.85
N ALA A 729 -8.98 -44.67 58.97
CA ALA A 729 -9.86 -43.76 58.22
C ALA A 729 -9.19 -42.60 57.44
N ASN A 730 -7.90 -42.70 57.11
CA ASN A 730 -7.17 -41.72 56.30
C ASN A 730 -6.57 -42.42 55.08
N LEU A 731 -7.17 -42.19 53.92
CA LEU A 731 -6.69 -42.63 52.61
C LEU A 731 -5.96 -41.45 51.95
N HIS A 732 -4.68 -41.61 51.62
CA HIS A 732 -3.92 -40.66 50.80
C HIS A 732 -2.94 -41.40 49.89
N ASP A 733 -2.70 -40.83 48.70
CA ASP A 733 -1.86 -41.38 47.63
C ASP A 733 -0.70 -40.40 47.37
N ASP A 734 0.53 -40.84 47.64
CA ASP A 734 1.74 -40.00 47.61
C ASP A 734 2.67 -40.47 46.48
N LEU A 735 2.39 -40.04 45.25
CA LEU A 735 3.29 -40.23 44.11
C LEU A 735 3.31 -38.94 43.28
N ASP A 736 4.33 -38.11 43.47
CA ASP A 736 4.54 -36.98 42.56
C ASP A 736 6.01 -36.55 42.41
N VAL A 737 6.27 -35.95 41.24
CA VAL A 737 7.45 -35.19 40.79
C VAL A 737 8.56 -35.96 40.03
N VAL A 738 8.83 -35.57 38.76
CA VAL A 738 10.12 -34.99 38.26
C VAL A 738 10.12 -34.82 36.72
N THR A 739 9.97 -33.55 36.29
CA THR A 739 10.50 -32.79 35.11
C THR A 739 11.14 -33.44 33.85
N SER A 740 10.78 -32.81 32.72
CA SER A 740 11.03 -33.11 31.29
C SER A 740 12.42 -32.81 30.70
N VAL A 741 12.86 -33.60 29.72
CA VAL A 741 13.81 -33.21 28.63
C VAL A 741 13.47 -33.98 27.32
N TYR A 742 13.41 -33.26 26.19
CA TYR A 742 12.96 -33.75 24.87
C TYR A 742 14.08 -34.29 23.97
N LEU A 743 13.75 -35.27 23.09
CA LEU A 743 14.39 -35.48 21.79
C LEU A 743 13.35 -35.79 20.69
N PRO A 744 13.53 -35.31 19.43
CA PRO A 744 12.52 -35.40 18.37
C PRO A 744 12.65 -36.65 17.47
N GLY A 745 11.51 -37.18 17.03
CA GLY A 745 11.40 -38.35 16.15
C GLY A 745 11.40 -38.04 14.64
N THR A 746 11.95 -38.97 13.87
CA THR A 746 12.11 -38.92 12.42
C THR A 746 10.90 -39.49 11.67
N SER A 747 10.15 -38.65 10.96
CA SER A 747 9.21 -39.03 9.91
C SER A 747 9.31 -38.01 8.75
N TYR A 748 9.19 -38.45 7.50
CA TYR A 748 9.25 -37.55 6.34
C TYR A 748 7.98 -36.69 6.29
N THR A 749 8.10 -35.40 6.58
CA THR A 749 6.99 -34.44 6.52
C THR A 749 6.76 -33.98 5.08
N ILE A 750 5.88 -34.66 4.34
CA ILE A 750 5.49 -34.29 2.98
C ILE A 750 4.09 -33.71 3.04
N ASN A 751 3.97 -32.42 2.71
CA ASN A 751 2.73 -31.65 2.82
C ASN A 751 1.88 -31.77 1.55
N TYR A 752 0.57 -31.61 1.68
CA TYR A 752 -0.30 -31.50 0.51
C TYR A 752 0.05 -30.22 -0.29
N PRO A 753 0.11 -30.28 -1.64
CA PRO A 753 0.41 -29.11 -2.47
C PRO A 753 -0.62 -28.00 -2.25
N SER A 754 -0.16 -26.80 -1.93
CA SER A 754 -1.02 -25.61 -1.92
C SER A 754 -0.72 -24.76 -3.13
N PHE A 755 -1.74 -24.45 -3.92
CA PHE A 755 -1.63 -23.57 -5.08
C PHE A 755 -2.27 -22.23 -4.77
N ASN A 756 -1.51 -21.15 -4.97
CA ASN A 756 -2.02 -19.81 -4.72
C ASN A 756 -2.96 -19.41 -5.86
N GLN A 757 -4.25 -19.25 -5.55
CA GLN A 757 -5.30 -18.83 -6.48
C GLN A 757 -5.02 -17.44 -7.08
N ASP A 758 -4.23 -16.61 -6.40
CA ASP A 758 -3.88 -15.28 -6.89
C ASP A 758 -3.15 -15.32 -8.24
N ILE A 759 -2.45 -16.43 -8.57
CA ILE A 759 -1.66 -16.60 -9.81
C ILE A 759 -2.48 -16.32 -11.08
N PHE A 760 -3.80 -16.50 -11.04
CA PHE A 760 -4.68 -16.24 -12.17
C PHE A 760 -5.07 -14.76 -12.34
N ASN A 761 -4.83 -13.92 -11.34
CA ASN A 761 -5.24 -12.51 -11.35
C ASN A 761 -4.07 -11.58 -11.74
N PRO A 762 -4.11 -10.93 -12.92
CA PRO A 762 -3.05 -10.03 -13.37
C PRO A 762 -2.99 -8.72 -12.56
N ASN A 763 -4.03 -8.38 -11.79
CA ASN A 763 -4.09 -7.16 -10.96
C ASN A 763 -3.45 -7.38 -9.57
N ARG A 764 -3.20 -8.64 -9.16
CA ARG A 764 -2.56 -8.96 -7.88
C ARG A 764 -1.04 -9.10 -8.07
N CYS A 765 -0.28 -8.54 -7.15
CA CYS A 765 1.18 -8.68 -7.13
C CYS A 765 1.55 -9.95 -6.36
N ILE A 766 2.16 -10.92 -7.04
CA ILE A 766 2.37 -12.29 -6.50
C ILE A 766 3.85 -12.66 -6.45
N LEU A 767 4.70 -11.86 -7.11
CA LEU A 767 6.14 -11.89 -6.88
C LEU A 767 6.42 -11.21 -5.53
N ASP A 768 5.96 -11.83 -4.44
CA ASP A 768 6.52 -11.61 -3.12
C ASP A 768 7.95 -12.15 -3.17
N ILE A 769 8.87 -11.28 -3.59
CA ILE A 769 10.30 -11.47 -3.39
C ILE A 769 10.47 -11.31 -1.89
N SER A 770 10.23 -12.39 -1.13
CA SER A 770 10.54 -12.44 0.29
C SER A 770 12.02 -12.11 0.39
N THR A 771 12.31 -10.92 0.93
CA THR A 771 13.61 -10.65 1.51
C THR A 771 13.72 -11.53 2.76
N ASP A 772 13.92 -12.84 2.60
CA ASP A 772 14.08 -13.79 3.71
C ASP A 772 15.38 -13.55 4.51
N TYR A 773 16.13 -12.51 4.15
CA TYR A 773 17.07 -11.83 5.05
C TYR A 773 16.38 -10.87 6.06
N SER A 774 15.12 -11.14 6.44
CA SER A 774 14.52 -10.63 7.68
C SER A 774 14.99 -11.41 8.93
N GLY A 775 15.86 -12.41 8.77
CA GLY A 775 16.55 -13.11 9.85
C GLY A 775 17.63 -12.25 10.54
N LYS A 776 17.27 -11.59 11.65
CA LYS A 776 18.12 -11.15 12.78
C LYS A 776 19.34 -10.23 12.55
N HIS A 777 19.75 -9.93 11.32
CA HIS A 777 20.80 -8.94 11.04
C HIS A 777 20.28 -7.62 10.45
N ARG A 778 19.09 -7.18 10.90
CA ARG A 778 18.83 -5.74 10.93
C ARG A 778 19.88 -5.12 11.85
N VAL A 779 20.91 -4.53 11.25
CA VAL A 779 21.90 -3.70 11.94
C VAL A 779 21.12 -2.66 12.75
N LYS A 780 20.97 -2.95 14.05
CA LYS A 780 20.30 -2.10 15.06
C LYS A 780 20.94 -0.71 15.21
N ALA A 781 22.00 -0.41 14.46
CA ALA A 781 22.64 0.90 14.43
C ALA A 781 21.88 1.97 13.61
N TYR A 782 21.00 1.60 12.66
CA TYR A 782 20.43 2.60 11.74
C TYR A 782 18.95 2.95 12.00
N GLY A 783 18.21 2.14 12.77
CA GLY A 783 16.80 2.39 13.08
C GLY A 783 16.54 3.50 14.11
N ARG A 784 17.56 3.95 14.85
CA ARG A 784 17.44 5.02 15.86
C ARG A 784 17.77 6.41 15.29
N VAL A 785 18.48 6.46 14.16
CA VAL A 785 18.76 7.70 13.43
C VAL A 785 17.50 8.14 12.68
N HIS A 786 16.73 7.25 12.07
CA HIS A 786 15.58 7.68 11.25
C HIS A 786 14.44 8.37 12.02
N ARG A 787 14.28 8.11 13.32
CA ARG A 787 13.27 8.80 14.15
C ARG A 787 13.71 10.18 14.65
N PHE A 788 15.00 10.49 14.68
CA PHE A 788 15.51 11.79 15.13
C PHE A 788 15.63 12.84 14.01
N PHE A 789 15.66 12.42 12.74
CA PHE A 789 15.94 13.31 11.60
C PHE A 789 14.70 13.76 10.81
N ASN A 790 13.49 13.42 11.25
CA ASN A 790 12.24 13.81 10.58
C ASN A 790 11.76 15.24 10.89
N HIS A 791 12.51 16.04 11.65
CA HIS A 791 12.07 17.39 12.04
C HIS A 791 12.67 18.57 11.28
N GLN A 792 13.55 18.36 10.29
CA GLN A 792 14.11 19.47 9.50
C GLN A 792 14.18 19.13 8.01
N GLY A 793 13.34 19.81 7.22
CA GLY A 793 13.07 19.56 5.81
C GLY A 793 14.16 19.93 4.81
N ASN A 794 15.45 19.82 5.14
CA ASN A 794 16.55 20.23 4.23
C ASN A 794 17.75 19.25 4.12
N TYR A 795 17.55 17.94 4.32
CA TYR A 795 18.63 16.94 4.19
C TYR A 795 18.38 15.83 3.15
N LEU A 796 17.64 16.14 2.07
CA LEU A 796 17.38 15.22 0.94
C LEU A 796 18.60 14.94 0.03
N LYS A 797 19.77 15.56 0.26
CA LYS A 797 20.97 15.29 -0.55
C LYS A 797 21.74 14.04 -0.09
N HIS A 798 21.76 13.71 1.19
CA HIS A 798 22.48 12.52 1.68
C HIS A 798 21.69 11.22 1.51
N VAL A 799 20.35 11.29 1.51
CA VAL A 799 19.48 10.14 1.25
C VAL A 799 19.60 9.63 -0.21
N LYS A 800 19.96 10.51 -1.16
CA LYS A 800 20.16 10.15 -2.58
C LYS A 800 21.36 9.23 -2.84
N ASN A 801 22.36 9.22 -1.95
CA ASN A 801 23.48 8.26 -2.05
C ASN A 801 23.13 6.93 -1.37
N LEU A 802 22.24 6.93 -0.37
CA LEU A 802 21.71 5.70 0.21
C LEU A 802 20.72 4.98 -0.70
N SER A 803 19.94 5.69 -1.52
CA SER A 803 19.02 5.03 -2.47
C SER A 803 19.76 4.17 -3.50
N LYS A 804 20.95 4.60 -3.96
CA LYS A 804 21.83 3.78 -4.81
C LYS A 804 22.33 2.50 -4.11
N PHE A 805 22.42 2.51 -2.78
CA PHE A 805 22.81 1.34 -1.98
C PHE A 805 21.67 0.34 -1.79
N ILE A 806 20.41 0.80 -1.83
CA ILE A 806 19.21 -0.03 -1.63
C ILE A 806 18.86 -0.81 -2.91
N ASP A 807 19.15 -0.23 -4.09
CA ASP A 807 18.83 -0.83 -5.39
C ASP A 807 19.63 -2.11 -5.72
N CYS A 808 20.68 -2.46 -4.96
CA CYS A 808 21.55 -3.63 -5.24
C CYS A 808 21.35 -4.83 -4.29
N THR A 809 20.19 -4.92 -3.63
CA THR A 809 19.95 -5.93 -2.57
C THR A 809 19.50 -7.30 -3.07
N SER A 810 18.96 -7.39 -4.30
CA SER A 810 18.49 -8.63 -4.92
C SER A 810 18.79 -8.64 -6.42
N ILE A 811 19.06 -9.82 -7.00
CA ILE A 811 19.11 -10.02 -8.48
C ILE A 811 17.82 -9.56 -9.14
N THR A 812 16.70 -9.66 -8.43
CA THR A 812 15.37 -9.33 -8.92
C THR A 812 14.94 -7.89 -8.65
N CYS A 813 15.81 -7.01 -8.16
CA CYS A 813 15.44 -5.63 -7.79
C CYS A 813 14.79 -4.85 -8.95
N HIS A 814 15.21 -5.12 -10.19
CA HIS A 814 14.64 -4.52 -11.39
C HIS A 814 13.53 -5.36 -12.02
N PHE A 815 13.35 -6.61 -11.60
CA PHE A 815 12.35 -7.56 -12.08
C PHE A 815 11.12 -7.49 -11.17
N SER A 816 10.23 -6.53 -11.45
CA SER A 816 8.92 -6.42 -10.78
C SER A 816 7.82 -6.69 -11.79
N THR A 817 6.66 -7.07 -11.26
CA THR A 817 5.42 -7.34 -11.99
C THR A 817 5.08 -6.25 -13.01
N PRO A 818 4.36 -6.61 -14.09
CA PRO A 818 3.97 -5.67 -15.12
C PRO A 818 3.20 -4.50 -14.50
N ILE A 819 3.56 -3.30 -14.95
CA ILE A 819 2.94 -2.03 -14.55
C ILE A 819 1.41 -2.17 -14.59
N GLN A 820 0.72 -1.79 -13.50
CA GLN A 820 -0.75 -1.69 -13.50
C GLN A 820 -1.16 -0.85 -14.70
N LEU A 821 -1.81 -1.49 -15.67
CA LEU A 821 -2.19 -0.84 -16.91
C LEU A 821 -3.26 0.21 -16.56
N PRO A 822 -3.09 1.48 -17.00
CA PRO A 822 -4.16 2.47 -16.90
C PRO A 822 -5.38 2.03 -17.73
N ASP A 823 -6.51 2.74 -17.61
CA ASP A 823 -7.75 2.46 -18.36
C ASP A 823 -7.49 2.04 -19.82
N VAL A 824 -8.25 1.05 -20.31
CA VAL A 824 -8.07 0.37 -21.62
C VAL A 824 -7.88 1.34 -22.80
N ILE A 825 -8.48 2.54 -22.74
CA ILE A 825 -8.33 3.61 -23.73
C ILE A 825 -6.92 4.22 -23.72
N TYR A 826 -6.37 4.48 -22.54
CA TYR A 826 -4.99 4.98 -22.40
C TYR A 826 -4.00 3.93 -22.88
N VAL A 827 -4.29 2.64 -22.69
CA VAL A 827 -3.45 1.54 -23.22
C VAL A 827 -3.38 1.59 -24.73
N ASN A 828 -4.50 1.80 -25.43
CA ASN A 828 -4.51 1.92 -26.89
C ASN A 828 -3.71 3.15 -27.38
N VAL A 829 -3.88 4.31 -26.72
CA VAL A 829 -3.10 5.53 -27.04
C VAL A 829 -1.61 5.35 -26.72
N ILE A 830 -1.25 4.62 -25.66
CA ILE A 830 0.13 4.33 -25.28
C ILE A 830 0.78 3.32 -26.24
N ILE A 831 0.07 2.26 -26.63
CA ILE A 831 0.52 1.29 -27.63
C ILE A 831 0.76 2.02 -28.96
N PHE A 832 -0.20 2.82 -29.41
CA PHE A 832 -0.09 3.57 -30.67
C PHE A 832 1.03 4.63 -30.64
N ASN A 833 1.13 5.46 -29.60
CA ASN A 833 2.11 6.55 -29.50
C ASN A 833 3.56 6.08 -29.34
N ARG A 834 3.79 4.84 -28.89
CA ARG A 834 5.14 4.28 -28.72
C ARG A 834 5.61 3.47 -29.92
N ASP A 835 4.68 2.83 -30.63
CA ASP A 835 5.00 2.08 -31.85
C ASP A 835 5.14 3.00 -33.08
N ASN A 836 4.48 4.18 -33.08
CA ASN A 836 4.56 5.17 -34.16
C ASN A 836 5.39 6.41 -33.77
N ASN A 837 6.26 6.86 -34.68
CA ASN A 837 7.10 8.06 -34.51
C ASN A 837 6.31 9.39 -34.42
N ASN A 838 5.02 9.40 -34.76
CA ASN A 838 4.15 10.57 -34.69
C ASN A 838 3.35 10.56 -33.37
N SER A 839 3.96 11.02 -32.29
CA SER A 839 3.34 11.04 -30.96
C SER A 839 2.14 12.02 -30.86
N ILE A 840 1.04 11.59 -30.24
CA ILE A 840 -0.02 12.49 -29.76
C ILE A 840 0.45 13.15 -28.47
N THR A 841 0.73 14.45 -28.50
CA THR A 841 1.21 15.21 -27.32
C THR A 841 0.06 15.57 -26.37
N THR A 842 0.03 14.96 -25.18
CA THR A 842 -0.83 15.40 -24.06
C THR A 842 -0.10 16.48 -23.24
N THR A 843 -0.06 17.72 -23.74
CA THR A 843 0.72 18.82 -23.12
C THR A 843 -0.09 19.82 -22.30
N SER A 844 -1.35 19.55 -21.91
CA SER A 844 -2.09 20.47 -21.05
C SER A 844 -2.63 19.82 -19.79
N ASN A 845 -2.17 20.33 -18.63
CA ASN A 845 -2.69 20.11 -17.26
C ASN A 845 -4.14 20.60 -17.07
N LYS A 846 -5.06 20.21 -17.96
CA LYS A 846 -6.50 20.33 -17.75
C LYS A 846 -7.10 18.96 -17.98
N ASN A 847 -8.05 18.57 -17.13
CA ASN A 847 -8.83 17.35 -17.29
C ASN A 847 -9.45 17.33 -18.69
N ILE A 848 -8.81 16.62 -19.62
CA ILE A 848 -9.34 16.35 -20.94
C ILE A 848 -10.49 15.36 -20.73
N SER A 849 -11.69 15.71 -21.19
CA SER A 849 -12.85 14.85 -21.02
C SER A 849 -12.76 13.66 -21.98
N LEU A 850 -13.34 12.53 -21.59
CA LEU A 850 -13.39 11.29 -22.38
C LEU A 850 -14.00 11.50 -23.79
N GLN A 851 -14.85 12.52 -23.94
CA GLN A 851 -15.42 12.98 -25.22
C GLN A 851 -14.39 13.62 -26.16
N ASP A 852 -13.41 14.36 -25.62
CA ASP A 852 -12.41 15.08 -26.43
C ASP A 852 -11.42 14.09 -27.07
N ILE A 853 -11.10 12.99 -26.37
CA ILE A 853 -10.23 11.92 -26.85
C ILE A 853 -10.94 11.08 -27.92
N LEU A 854 -12.22 10.75 -27.71
CA LEU A 854 -13.03 10.02 -28.69
C LEU A 854 -13.25 10.82 -29.99
N GLN A 855 -13.39 12.15 -29.89
CA GLN A 855 -13.46 13.01 -31.07
C GLN A 855 -12.14 13.08 -31.85
N LEU A 856 -10.99 13.08 -31.16
CA LEU A 856 -9.67 13.01 -31.82
C LEU A 856 -9.46 11.69 -32.58
N ILE A 857 -9.90 10.57 -32.00
CA ILE A 857 -9.84 9.26 -32.67
C ILE A 857 -10.82 9.21 -33.86
N ALA A 858 -12.03 9.76 -33.72
CA ALA A 858 -13.01 9.85 -34.81
C ALA A 858 -12.55 10.79 -35.95
N TYR A 859 -11.86 11.87 -35.61
CA TYR A 859 -11.31 12.83 -36.59
C TYR A 859 -10.17 12.22 -37.42
N ASN A 860 -9.28 11.44 -36.79
CA ASN A 860 -8.20 10.75 -37.50
C ASN A 860 -8.68 9.55 -38.33
N LYS A 861 -9.73 8.84 -37.89
CA LYS A 861 -10.32 7.75 -38.67
C LYS A 861 -10.91 8.25 -39.99
N LYS A 862 -11.48 9.46 -39.99
CA LYS A 862 -12.04 10.11 -41.19
C LYS A 862 -10.96 10.51 -42.22
N PHE A 863 -9.70 10.64 -41.81
CA PHE A 863 -8.56 10.95 -42.70
C PHE A 863 -7.95 9.71 -43.37
N HIS A 864 -8.22 8.50 -42.87
CA HIS A 864 -7.71 7.25 -43.43
C HIS A 864 -8.67 6.58 -44.43
N ASP A 865 -9.94 6.98 -44.45
CA ASP A 865 -10.97 6.38 -45.31
C ASP A 865 -11.18 7.14 -46.65
N GLU A 866 -10.38 8.17 -46.96
CA GLU A 866 -10.35 8.78 -48.30
C GLU A 866 -9.26 8.14 -49.19
N PRO A 867 -9.59 7.68 -50.41
CA PRO A 867 -8.60 7.13 -51.32
C PRO A 867 -7.66 8.23 -51.81
N MET A 868 -6.43 8.23 -51.30
CA MET A 868 -5.33 9.07 -51.78
C MET A 868 -5.02 8.73 -53.25
N LEU A 869 -5.24 9.71 -54.14
CA LEU A 869 -4.69 9.72 -55.51
C LEU A 869 -3.15 9.62 -55.46
N PRO A 870 -2.51 8.94 -56.43
CA PRO A 870 -1.07 8.70 -56.38
C PRO A 870 -0.33 9.98 -56.78
N ILE A 871 0.49 10.52 -55.89
CA ILE A 871 1.47 11.56 -56.24
C ILE A 871 2.86 10.95 -56.22
N ASN A 872 3.47 10.97 -57.40
CA ASN A 872 4.75 10.40 -57.75
C ASN A 872 5.91 10.83 -56.85
N SER A 873 6.71 9.83 -56.50
CA SER A 873 8.06 9.94 -55.98
C SER A 873 9.02 10.58 -56.99
N SER A 874 9.46 11.82 -56.76
CA SER A 874 10.81 12.24 -57.14
C SER A 874 11.18 13.60 -56.55
N ARG A 875 12.19 13.58 -55.67
CA ARG A 875 13.29 14.56 -55.47
C ARG A 875 13.53 14.90 -54.00
N ILE A 876 14.45 14.12 -53.44
CA ILE A 876 15.30 14.47 -52.31
C ILE A 876 16.41 15.38 -52.86
N SER A 877 16.56 16.59 -52.32
CA SER A 877 17.88 17.23 -52.14
C SER A 877 17.79 18.43 -51.18
N SER A 878 18.84 18.50 -50.37
CA SER A 878 19.24 19.39 -49.26
C SER A 878 19.09 20.92 -49.41
N PRO A 879 19.23 21.69 -48.30
CA PRO A 879 18.82 23.08 -48.17
C PRO A 879 19.95 24.07 -48.49
N THR A 880 19.65 25.19 -49.15
CA THR A 880 20.38 26.46 -48.92
C THR A 880 19.71 27.66 -49.60
N THR A 881 19.74 28.78 -48.86
CA THR A 881 19.76 30.19 -49.29
C THR A 881 18.52 30.91 -49.86
N MET A 882 18.18 31.96 -49.11
CA MET A 882 17.76 33.32 -49.52
C MET A 882 16.31 33.59 -49.95
N ASN A 883 15.69 34.43 -49.10
CA ASN A 883 15.04 35.72 -49.40
C ASN A 883 14.08 35.85 -50.59
N ASN A 884 12.95 36.49 -50.25
CA ASN A 884 11.94 37.15 -51.08
C ASN A 884 10.73 36.31 -51.50
N MET A 885 9.59 36.53 -50.83
CA MET A 885 8.35 37.07 -51.43
C MET A 885 7.23 37.07 -50.36
N THR A 886 6.81 38.25 -49.88
CA THR A 886 5.66 39.09 -50.31
C THR A 886 4.28 38.60 -49.86
N HIS A 887 3.81 39.16 -48.74
CA HIS A 887 2.53 39.82 -48.42
C HIS A 887 1.19 39.53 -49.17
N LYS A 888 1.02 38.44 -49.94
CA LYS A 888 -0.25 38.12 -50.61
C LYS A 888 -0.86 36.74 -50.32
N ASP A 889 -0.21 35.91 -49.51
CA ASP A 889 -0.71 34.57 -49.14
C ASP A 889 -1.16 34.47 -47.67
N LEU A 890 -1.60 35.59 -47.09
CA LEU A 890 -2.20 35.65 -45.75
C LEU A 890 -3.56 36.38 -45.84
N VAL A 891 -4.51 35.77 -46.53
CA VAL A 891 -5.95 36.00 -46.38
C VAL A 891 -6.62 34.65 -46.15
#